data_AF-A0A395SPP9-F1
#
_entry.id   AF-A0A395SPP9-F1
#
_cell.length_a   1.000
_cell.length_b   1.000
_cell.length_c   1.000
_cell.angle_alpha   90.00
_cell.angle_beta   90.00
_cell.angle_gamma   90.00
#
_symmetry.space_group_name_H-M   'P 1'
#
loop_
_entity.id
_entity.type
_entity.pdbx_description
1 polymer ?
#
loop_
_entity_poly.entity_id
_entity_poly.type
_entity_poly.pdbx_seq_one_letter_code
_entity_poly.pdbx_strand_id
1 'polypeptide(L)'
;MAQSNDKSIRPFKVAIAQSDLDDLQTRLQLTRWPDKELVDDWSQGVPLASIQDLCKYWQTEYDWRRCEALLNSYPQFTTTIDGVEIYFLHIQSKHQDATPLLLTHGWPGSVLEFRHVIDKLVDPESHGGSPENAFHLVMPALPGYGFSGKPKETGWGHGRTARAWAELMGRLGYQDRGWVAQGGDWGAFKEVQVPIKDTQAEERAMRLDSLRDIDFRGYSLEQSTKPQTVGYGLVDSPVGQAAWIYEKYQDWTHHDGDLEGLFSKDEMLDTIMLYWLTNSATSSARYYWESGSSTTALEIHVPVGVSWFGGDNSYAPKEWCERYYKNTVYWNETPKGGHFAAWEQPDVFVAEIREWNRQIRQGVHDGDSWTDTRFDISGQQPSSSNPIGNTGKTSSNGKMWPMYLTTQYNVSSILLYNLAVGGAVVDRDIVTTGPNDVDTQVHDKLQVYVNQKPNPFPPKETLWTVFIGINDIYRTINEDNQEETIVAIIARLRQLTIDLYSYGARQFLFISTPPQSLFPNNRPKDIAPKLEAASQSWNKKLKKLVHDLDHELKFSTFFFFDIVPLITAVTEDPSQFPETAVYKSNAFCADYKAGTSVPDFKSETCEYNALEYMYIDGAHPTQAFHQILAKKISEQLSAGNSIS
;
A
#
# COMPACT_ATOMS: atom_id res chain seq x y z
N MET A 1 36.67 4.58 22.77
CA MET A 1 37.25 4.13 21.49
C MET A 1 36.22 4.43 20.42
N ALA A 2 36.59 5.14 19.35
CA ALA A 2 35.66 5.41 18.25
C ALA A 2 35.22 4.07 17.62
N GLN A 3 33.93 3.73 17.70
CA GLN A 3 33.39 2.59 16.96
C GLN A 3 33.60 2.86 15.46
N SER A 4 34.08 1.84 14.76
CA SER A 4 34.28 1.86 13.30
C SER A 4 32.99 2.31 12.59
N ASN A 5 33.06 3.37 11.79
CA ASN A 5 31.98 3.87 10.92
C ASN A 5 31.78 3.00 9.66
N ASP A 6 32.11 1.71 9.72
CA ASP A 6 31.94 0.81 8.59
C ASP A 6 30.46 0.58 8.31
N LYS A 7 29.99 1.18 7.21
CA LYS A 7 28.62 1.05 6.73
C LYS A 7 28.45 -0.03 5.65
N SER A 8 29.49 -0.82 5.39
CA SER A 8 29.45 -1.84 4.34
C SER A 8 28.40 -2.92 4.60
N ILE A 9 27.71 -3.31 3.53
CA ILE A 9 26.87 -4.50 3.48
C ILE A 9 27.74 -5.63 2.93
N ARG A 10 27.89 -6.70 3.71
CA ARG A 10 28.80 -7.80 3.42
C ARG A 10 28.01 -9.06 3.11
N PRO A 11 28.30 -9.78 2.01
CA PRO A 11 27.71 -11.10 1.77
C PRO A 11 27.96 -12.04 2.95
N PHE A 12 26.96 -12.83 3.30
CA PHE A 12 27.02 -13.83 4.35
C PHE A 12 26.63 -15.19 3.77
N LYS A 13 27.17 -16.27 4.35
CA LYS A 13 26.82 -17.64 4.01
C LYS A 13 26.79 -18.46 5.29
N VAL A 14 25.71 -19.21 5.51
CA VAL A 14 25.63 -20.15 6.63
C VAL A 14 26.64 -21.27 6.40
N ALA A 15 27.46 -21.52 7.42
CA ALA A 15 28.43 -22.61 7.42
C ALA A 15 28.61 -23.10 8.86
N ILE A 16 27.76 -24.05 9.26
CA ILE A 16 27.79 -24.65 10.60
C ILE A 16 28.82 -25.78 10.63
N ALA A 17 29.70 -25.76 11.64
CA ALA A 17 30.73 -26.77 11.77
C ALA A 17 30.12 -28.14 12.08
N GLN A 18 30.71 -29.20 11.52
CA GLN A 18 30.23 -30.55 11.80
C GLN A 18 30.33 -30.88 13.30
N SER A 19 31.34 -30.34 14.00
CA SER A 19 31.50 -30.48 15.45
C SER A 19 30.30 -29.98 16.25
N ASP A 20 29.60 -28.94 15.78
CA ASP A 20 28.44 -28.39 16.48
C ASP A 20 27.23 -29.31 16.33
N LEU A 21 27.11 -29.98 15.19
CA LEU A 21 26.10 -31.02 14.95
C LEU A 21 26.43 -32.30 15.75
N ASP A 22 27.70 -32.66 15.85
CA ASP A 22 28.15 -33.82 16.62
C ASP A 22 27.92 -33.62 18.14
N ASP A 23 28.14 -32.39 18.65
CA ASP A 23 27.81 -32.00 20.03
C ASP A 23 26.31 -32.11 20.30
N LEU A 24 25.48 -31.56 19.41
CA LEU A 24 24.01 -31.71 19.48
C LEU A 24 23.60 -33.18 19.56
N GLN A 25 24.12 -34.03 18.66
CA GLN A 25 23.81 -35.46 18.63
C GLN A 25 24.19 -36.15 19.94
N THR A 26 25.36 -35.80 20.50
CA THR A 26 25.81 -36.32 21.79
C THR A 26 24.86 -35.90 22.92
N ARG A 27 24.42 -34.65 22.96
CA ARG A 27 23.50 -34.15 23.99
C ARG A 27 22.11 -34.76 23.89
N LEU A 28 21.58 -34.94 22.67
CA LEU A 28 20.31 -35.64 22.45
C LEU A 28 20.39 -37.09 22.98
N GLN A 29 21.48 -37.81 22.70
CA GLN A 29 21.72 -39.18 23.20
C GLN A 29 21.77 -39.28 24.72
N LEU A 30 22.32 -38.26 25.38
CA LEU A 30 22.52 -38.25 26.83
C LEU A 30 21.38 -37.56 27.60
N THR A 31 20.25 -37.32 26.95
CA THR A 31 19.10 -36.65 27.57
C THR A 31 18.62 -37.40 28.80
N ARG A 32 18.59 -36.70 29.95
CA ARG A 32 17.89 -37.17 31.14
C ARG A 32 16.45 -36.65 31.11
N TRP A 33 15.51 -37.53 30.78
CA TRP A 33 14.08 -37.21 30.71
C TRP A 33 13.48 -36.88 32.10
N PRO A 34 12.53 -35.94 32.19
CA PRO A 34 11.77 -35.69 33.40
C PRO A 34 10.76 -36.82 33.68
N ASP A 35 10.14 -36.78 34.86
CA ASP A 35 8.97 -37.61 35.15
C ASP A 35 7.83 -37.27 34.17
N LYS A 36 6.96 -38.25 33.89
CA LYS A 36 5.80 -38.06 33.03
C LYS A 36 4.84 -37.03 33.65
N GLU A 37 4.26 -36.18 32.80
CA GLU A 37 3.14 -35.30 33.12
C GLU A 37 1.95 -36.05 33.77
N LEU A 38 1.16 -35.34 34.58
CA LEU A 38 0.03 -35.93 35.32
C LEU A 38 -1.30 -35.88 34.57
N VAL A 39 -1.32 -35.24 33.40
CA VAL A 39 -2.49 -35.03 32.55
C VAL A 39 -2.34 -35.82 31.26
N ASP A 40 -3.47 -36.09 30.59
CA ASP A 40 -3.48 -36.80 29.30
C ASP A 40 -3.57 -35.82 28.11
N ASP A 41 -3.40 -34.51 28.35
CA ASP A 41 -3.45 -33.42 27.37
C ASP A 41 -2.22 -32.49 27.48
N TRP A 42 -2.24 -31.35 26.78
CA TRP A 42 -1.14 -30.38 26.75
C TRP A 42 -1.23 -29.32 27.86
N SER A 43 -2.16 -29.43 28.81
CA SER A 43 -2.41 -28.39 29.84
C SER A 43 -1.25 -28.19 30.82
N GLN A 44 -0.29 -29.13 30.88
CA GLN A 44 0.96 -29.00 31.64
C GLN A 44 2.19 -28.72 30.76
N GLY A 45 1.99 -28.32 29.50
CA GLY A 45 3.04 -28.11 28.51
C GLY A 45 3.23 -29.34 27.61
N VAL A 46 4.39 -29.43 26.97
CA VAL A 46 4.70 -30.50 26.00
C VAL A 46 4.66 -31.89 26.66
N PRO A 47 3.77 -32.81 26.23
CA PRO A 47 3.74 -34.18 26.74
C PRO A 47 5.06 -34.91 26.51
N LEU A 48 5.49 -35.73 27.48
CA LEU A 48 6.76 -36.44 27.43
C LEU A 48 6.90 -37.29 26.15
N ALA A 49 5.82 -37.97 25.75
CA ALA A 49 5.81 -38.78 24.53
C ALA A 49 6.05 -37.95 23.27
N SER A 50 5.43 -36.77 23.16
CA SER A 50 5.54 -35.88 22.00
C SER A 50 6.96 -35.34 21.85
N ILE A 51 7.59 -34.87 22.94
CA ILE A 51 8.97 -34.38 22.87
C ILE A 51 9.98 -35.51 22.62
N GLN A 52 9.75 -36.70 23.17
CA GLN A 52 10.58 -37.87 22.87
C GLN A 52 10.53 -38.26 21.40
N ASP A 53 9.35 -38.20 20.79
CA ASP A 53 9.18 -38.49 19.37
C ASP A 53 9.87 -37.45 18.48
N LEU A 54 9.68 -36.16 18.77
CA LEU A 54 10.38 -35.07 18.05
C LEU A 54 11.91 -35.20 18.18
N CYS A 55 12.43 -35.45 19.39
CA CYS A 55 13.87 -35.61 19.61
C CYS A 55 14.43 -36.88 18.97
N LYS A 56 13.65 -37.96 18.92
CA LYS A 56 14.03 -39.16 18.19
C LYS A 56 14.17 -38.85 16.70
N TYR A 57 13.18 -38.21 16.09
CA TYR A 57 13.25 -37.76 14.70
C TYR A 57 14.45 -36.82 14.47
N TRP A 58 14.68 -35.87 15.37
CA TRP A 58 15.81 -34.94 15.33
C TRP A 58 17.17 -35.67 15.35
N GLN A 59 17.24 -36.75 16.11
CA GLN A 59 18.45 -37.56 16.24
C GLN A 59 18.69 -38.45 15.01
N THR A 60 17.64 -39.04 14.44
CA THR A 60 17.78 -40.14 13.46
C THR A 60 17.48 -39.78 12.01
N GLU A 61 16.68 -38.76 11.77
CA GLU A 61 16.12 -38.45 10.45
C GLU A 61 16.34 -37.01 10.00
N TYR A 62 16.31 -36.05 10.92
CA TYR A 62 16.47 -34.63 10.61
C TYR A 62 17.85 -34.31 10.00
N ASP A 63 17.83 -33.53 8.91
CA ASP A 63 19.04 -33.07 8.24
C ASP A 63 19.16 -31.54 8.28
N TRP A 64 20.03 -31.02 9.15
CA TRP A 64 20.34 -29.59 9.19
C TRP A 64 20.92 -29.08 7.86
N ARG A 65 21.64 -29.92 7.10
CA ARG A 65 22.26 -29.49 5.84
C ARG A 65 21.20 -29.14 4.80
N ARG A 66 19.99 -29.71 4.87
CA ARG A 66 18.82 -29.26 4.09
C ARG A 66 18.48 -27.80 4.40
N CYS A 67 18.34 -27.44 5.67
CA CYS A 67 18.03 -26.07 6.09
C CYS A 67 19.16 -25.10 5.76
N GLU A 68 20.41 -25.50 5.97
CA GLU A 68 21.60 -24.73 5.60
C GLU A 68 21.62 -24.44 4.08
N ALA A 69 21.29 -25.43 3.26
CA ALA A 69 21.18 -25.27 1.81
C ALA A 69 20.03 -24.32 1.42
N LEU A 70 18.87 -24.45 2.06
CA LEU A 70 17.72 -23.55 1.86
C LEU A 70 18.11 -22.10 2.15
N LEU A 71 18.65 -21.81 3.34
CA LEU A 71 19.10 -20.46 3.71
C LEU A 71 20.11 -19.93 2.69
N ASN A 72 21.09 -20.76 2.31
CA ASN A 72 22.12 -20.44 1.33
C ASN A 72 21.64 -20.32 -0.12
N SER A 73 20.39 -20.70 -0.44
CA SER A 73 19.79 -20.38 -1.74
C SER A 73 19.31 -18.94 -1.83
N TYR A 74 19.11 -18.27 -0.70
CA TYR A 74 18.73 -16.85 -0.66
C TYR A 74 19.96 -15.95 -0.50
N PRO A 75 19.98 -14.77 -1.15
CA PRO A 75 20.99 -13.75 -0.88
C PRO A 75 20.93 -13.28 0.59
N GLN A 76 22.06 -13.47 1.28
CA GLN A 76 22.25 -13.21 2.70
C GLN A 76 23.35 -12.18 2.91
N PHE A 77 23.15 -11.31 3.89
CA PHE A 77 24.06 -10.23 4.18
C PHE A 77 24.19 -9.97 5.67
N THR A 78 25.32 -9.35 6.04
CA THR A 78 25.53 -8.76 7.35
C THR A 78 25.96 -7.30 7.21
N THR A 79 25.61 -6.48 8.20
CA THR A 79 26.04 -5.08 8.29
C THR A 79 26.08 -4.66 9.75
N THR A 80 27.04 -3.82 10.14
CA THR A 80 27.12 -3.36 11.54
C THR A 80 26.32 -2.08 11.72
N ILE A 81 25.30 -2.12 12.57
CA ILE A 81 24.44 -0.97 12.90
C ILE A 81 24.45 -0.82 14.42
N ASP A 82 24.84 0.36 14.89
CA ASP A 82 24.80 0.72 16.30
C ASP A 82 25.52 -0.31 17.21
N GLY A 83 26.68 -0.79 16.74
CA GLY A 83 27.54 -1.74 17.45
C GLY A 83 27.11 -3.21 17.38
N VAL A 84 26.00 -3.53 16.72
CA VAL A 84 25.52 -4.92 16.51
C VAL A 84 25.64 -5.30 15.05
N GLU A 85 26.16 -6.51 14.77
CA GLU A 85 26.14 -7.08 13.43
C GLU A 85 24.74 -7.60 13.13
N ILE A 86 24.07 -7.00 12.16
CA ILE A 86 22.72 -7.35 11.75
C ILE A 86 22.80 -8.29 10.57
N TYR A 87 22.29 -9.50 10.72
CA TYR A 87 22.06 -10.45 9.64
C TYR A 87 20.70 -10.20 8.98
N PHE A 88 20.64 -10.29 7.66
CA PHE A 88 19.39 -10.17 6.92
C PHE A 88 19.42 -10.88 5.57
N LEU A 89 18.23 -11.28 5.12
CA LEU A 89 17.98 -11.71 3.75
C LEU A 89 17.55 -10.50 2.92
N HIS A 90 18.06 -10.39 1.70
CA HIS A 90 17.66 -9.35 0.75
C HIS A 90 17.38 -9.95 -0.62
N ILE A 91 16.10 -10.12 -0.95
CA ILE A 91 15.65 -10.75 -2.19
C ILE A 91 15.02 -9.69 -3.08
N GLN A 92 15.64 -9.42 -4.21
CA GLN A 92 15.14 -8.44 -5.17
C GLN A 92 14.19 -9.11 -6.17
N SER A 93 12.98 -8.56 -6.30
CA SER A 93 12.13 -8.83 -7.47
C SER A 93 12.83 -8.50 -8.79
N LYS A 94 12.47 -9.26 -9.82
CA LYS A 94 12.80 -8.95 -11.22
C LYS A 94 12.14 -7.65 -11.70
N HIS A 95 11.05 -7.21 -11.06
CA HIS A 95 10.38 -5.95 -11.37
C HIS A 95 11.10 -4.81 -10.65
N GLN A 96 11.64 -3.85 -11.42
CA GLN A 96 12.41 -2.72 -10.85
C GLN A 96 11.56 -1.82 -9.95
N ASP A 97 10.26 -1.73 -10.22
CA ASP A 97 9.28 -0.91 -9.50
C ASP A 97 8.60 -1.65 -8.34
N ALA A 98 9.07 -2.86 -8.01
CA ALA A 98 8.56 -3.61 -6.88
C ALA A 98 8.68 -2.80 -5.57
N THR A 99 7.64 -2.86 -4.74
CA THR A 99 7.60 -2.11 -3.48
C THR A 99 8.63 -2.68 -2.49
N PRO A 100 9.55 -1.89 -1.92
CA PRO A 100 10.46 -2.39 -0.89
C PRO A 100 9.70 -2.69 0.41
N LEU A 101 9.75 -3.94 0.87
CA LEU A 101 9.04 -4.45 2.04
C LEU A 101 10.03 -5.03 3.06
N LEU A 102 10.02 -4.44 4.25
CA LEU A 102 10.71 -4.94 5.42
C LEU A 102 9.82 -5.92 6.19
N LEU A 103 10.21 -7.20 6.27
CA LEU A 103 9.51 -8.25 7.03
C LEU A 103 10.26 -8.54 8.33
N THR A 104 9.64 -8.28 9.48
CA THR A 104 10.24 -8.52 10.80
C THR A 104 9.52 -9.66 11.52
N HIS A 105 10.27 -10.70 11.90
CA HIS A 105 9.77 -11.83 12.68
C HIS A 105 9.67 -11.51 14.19
N GLY A 106 9.05 -12.43 14.95
CA GLY A 106 8.90 -12.34 16.41
C GLY A 106 9.73 -13.38 17.18
N TRP A 107 9.28 -13.69 18.39
CA TRP A 107 9.76 -14.81 19.21
C TRP A 107 8.62 -15.83 19.41
N PRO A 108 8.88 -17.16 19.39
CA PRO A 108 10.16 -17.85 19.19
C PRO A 108 10.49 -18.05 17.70
N GLY A 109 10.22 -17.01 16.92
CA GLY A 109 10.33 -16.96 15.48
C GLY A 109 11.73 -16.77 14.90
N SER A 110 11.79 -16.74 13.57
CA SER A 110 12.97 -16.38 12.79
C SER A 110 12.62 -15.99 11.35
N VAL A 111 13.60 -15.54 10.56
CA VAL A 111 13.43 -15.25 9.12
C VAL A 111 12.88 -16.44 8.31
N LEU A 112 12.99 -17.66 8.85
CA LEU A 112 12.50 -18.88 8.21
C LEU A 112 10.96 -18.98 8.18
N GLU A 113 10.24 -18.22 9.01
CA GLU A 113 8.77 -18.16 8.95
C GLU A 113 8.25 -17.70 7.59
N PHE A 114 9.04 -16.89 6.88
CA PHE A 114 8.65 -16.31 5.60
C PHE A 114 8.93 -17.21 4.39
N ARG A 115 9.51 -18.41 4.59
CA ARG A 115 10.04 -19.24 3.49
C ARG A 115 9.01 -19.56 2.39
N HIS A 116 7.74 -19.70 2.74
CA HIS A 116 6.66 -20.04 1.79
C HIS A 116 6.04 -18.82 1.10
N VAL A 117 6.38 -17.60 1.55
CA VAL A 117 5.85 -16.35 0.97
C VAL A 117 6.87 -15.60 0.12
N ILE A 118 8.17 -15.91 0.23
CA ILE A 118 9.25 -15.22 -0.50
C ILE A 118 8.96 -15.18 -2.01
N ASP A 119 8.84 -16.34 -2.67
CA ASP A 119 8.68 -16.38 -4.13
C ASP A 119 7.36 -15.74 -4.58
N LYS A 120 6.30 -15.92 -3.78
CA LYS A 120 4.98 -15.32 -4.05
C LYS A 120 5.03 -13.79 -3.98
N LEU A 121 5.78 -13.21 -3.04
CA LEU A 121 5.88 -11.75 -2.91
C LEU A 121 6.87 -11.16 -3.92
N VAL A 122 7.94 -11.88 -4.26
CA VAL A 122 9.02 -11.40 -5.16
C VAL A 122 8.65 -11.56 -6.63
N ASP A 123 8.02 -12.68 -7.01
CA ASP A 123 7.64 -13.02 -8.38
C ASP A 123 6.13 -13.37 -8.48
N PRO A 124 5.24 -12.38 -8.31
CA PRO A 124 3.81 -12.64 -8.23
C PRO A 124 3.23 -13.34 -9.46
N GLU A 125 3.75 -13.06 -10.67
CA GLU A 125 3.26 -13.62 -11.94
C GLU A 125 3.36 -15.15 -11.98
N SER A 126 4.48 -15.70 -11.51
CA SER A 126 4.70 -17.15 -11.43
C SER A 126 3.81 -17.84 -10.39
N HIS A 127 3.12 -17.05 -9.56
CA HIS A 127 2.26 -17.49 -8.46
C HIS A 127 0.84 -16.90 -8.53
N GLY A 128 0.34 -16.59 -9.73
CA GLY A 128 -1.06 -16.18 -9.96
C GLY A 128 -1.42 -14.76 -9.51
N GLY A 129 -0.43 -13.93 -9.19
CA GLY A 129 -0.57 -12.49 -8.98
C GLY A 129 -0.14 -11.67 -10.20
N SER A 130 -0.17 -10.35 -10.07
CA SER A 130 0.21 -9.41 -11.13
C SER A 130 1.54 -8.70 -10.83
N PRO A 131 2.31 -8.25 -11.85
CA PRO A 131 3.62 -7.61 -11.68
C PRO A 131 3.65 -6.46 -10.69
N GLU A 132 2.61 -5.63 -10.69
CA GLU A 132 2.49 -4.48 -9.82
C GLU A 132 2.46 -4.92 -8.35
N ASN A 133 2.04 -6.14 -8.03
CA ASN A 133 2.02 -6.67 -6.66
C ASN A 133 3.35 -7.27 -6.19
N ALA A 134 4.45 -7.00 -6.91
CA ALA A 134 5.78 -7.48 -6.56
C ALA A 134 6.42 -6.65 -5.44
N PHE A 135 7.25 -7.31 -4.64
CA PHE A 135 8.02 -6.71 -3.56
C PHE A 135 9.52 -7.02 -3.68
N HIS A 136 10.36 -6.04 -3.32
CA HIS A 136 11.73 -6.35 -2.88
C HIS A 136 11.68 -6.66 -1.38
N LEU A 137 12.19 -7.82 -0.96
CA LEU A 137 12.10 -8.24 0.44
C LEU A 137 13.39 -7.97 1.19
N VAL A 138 13.28 -7.35 2.37
CA VAL A 138 14.35 -7.22 3.36
C VAL A 138 13.87 -7.89 4.64
N MET A 139 14.54 -8.97 5.06
CA MET A 139 14.08 -9.80 6.19
C MET A 139 15.23 -9.96 7.18
N PRO A 140 15.38 -9.02 8.12
CA PRO A 140 16.46 -9.07 9.09
C PRO A 140 16.13 -10.00 10.26
N ALA A 141 17.15 -10.66 10.80
CA ALA A 141 17.04 -11.30 12.11
C ALA A 141 17.15 -10.24 13.21
N LEU A 142 16.24 -10.27 14.19
CA LEU A 142 16.26 -9.34 15.31
C LEU A 142 17.63 -9.34 16.04
N PRO A 143 18.06 -8.20 16.63
CA PRO A 143 19.28 -8.15 17.44
C PRO A 143 19.26 -9.21 18.56
N GLY A 144 20.27 -10.08 18.59
CA GLY A 144 20.35 -11.20 19.53
C GLY A 144 19.59 -12.46 19.13
N TYR A 145 19.01 -12.51 17.93
CA TYR A 145 18.32 -13.67 17.36
C TYR A 145 19.10 -14.26 16.18
N GLY A 146 19.13 -15.59 16.09
CA GLY A 146 19.75 -16.31 14.97
C GLY A 146 21.17 -15.81 14.68
N PHE A 147 21.45 -15.51 13.41
CA PHE A 147 22.77 -15.06 12.96
C PHE A 147 23.06 -13.57 13.23
N SER A 148 22.10 -12.80 13.75
CA SER A 148 22.37 -11.44 14.20
C SER A 148 23.21 -11.47 15.48
N GLY A 149 24.16 -10.54 15.56
CA GLY A 149 25.03 -10.34 16.70
C GLY A 149 24.26 -10.12 18.00
N LYS A 150 24.86 -10.56 19.09
CA LYS A 150 24.30 -10.42 20.44
C LYS A 150 24.66 -9.03 20.99
N PRO A 151 23.67 -8.21 21.39
CA PRO A 151 23.94 -6.92 22.04
C PRO A 151 24.89 -7.07 23.22
N LYS A 152 25.89 -6.17 23.29
CA LYS A 152 26.89 -6.13 24.37
C LYS A 152 26.56 -5.08 25.45
N GLU A 153 25.49 -4.33 25.24
CA GLU A 153 24.99 -3.27 26.12
C GLU A 153 23.46 -3.30 26.14
N THR A 154 22.89 -2.68 27.17
CA THR A 154 21.44 -2.59 27.35
C THR A 154 20.79 -1.58 26.38
N GLY A 155 19.47 -1.56 26.32
CA GLY A 155 18.68 -0.60 25.53
C GLY A 155 18.26 -1.10 24.15
N TRP A 156 18.52 -2.36 23.81
CA TRP A 156 18.06 -3.00 22.57
C TRP A 156 16.64 -3.56 22.70
N GLY A 157 15.67 -2.65 22.78
CA GLY A 157 14.23 -2.94 22.62
C GLY A 157 13.64 -2.28 21.37
N HIS A 158 12.32 -2.30 21.22
CA HIS A 158 11.59 -1.84 20.02
C HIS A 158 12.12 -0.56 19.37
N GLY A 159 12.26 0.53 20.16
CA GLY A 159 12.63 1.83 19.60
C GLY A 159 14.05 1.86 19.02
N ARG A 160 14.99 1.10 19.59
CA ARG A 160 16.37 1.01 19.08
C ARG A 160 16.43 0.13 17.84
N THR A 161 15.71 -0.99 17.85
CA THR A 161 15.54 -1.88 16.70
C THR A 161 14.92 -1.14 15.51
N ALA A 162 13.84 -0.36 15.72
CA ALA A 162 13.19 0.41 14.65
C ALA A 162 14.13 1.44 14.01
N ARG A 163 15.00 2.10 14.79
CA ARG A 163 16.05 2.99 14.24
C ARG A 163 17.09 2.21 13.45
N ALA A 164 17.46 1.02 13.89
CA ALA A 164 18.37 0.16 13.15
C ALA A 164 17.77 -0.30 11.81
N TRP A 165 16.47 -0.60 11.76
CA TRP A 165 15.75 -0.89 10.52
C TRP A 165 15.71 0.30 9.56
N ALA A 166 15.45 1.50 10.06
CA ALA A 166 15.51 2.70 9.23
C ALA A 166 16.91 2.92 8.62
N GLU A 167 17.99 2.73 9.41
CA GLU A 167 19.36 2.80 8.89
C GLU A 167 19.65 1.66 7.89
N LEU A 168 19.18 0.44 8.13
CA LEU A 168 19.32 -0.70 7.21
C LEU A 168 18.68 -0.39 5.85
N MET A 169 17.42 0.06 5.86
CA MET A 169 16.69 0.43 4.65
C MET A 169 17.34 1.62 3.93
N GLY A 170 17.92 2.57 4.70
CA GLY A 170 18.72 3.67 4.17
C GLY A 170 19.99 3.19 3.45
N ARG A 171 20.75 2.26 4.05
CA ARG A 171 21.95 1.67 3.41
C ARG A 171 21.63 0.87 2.14
N LEU A 172 20.44 0.29 2.06
CA LEU A 172 19.94 -0.41 0.88
C LEU A 172 19.39 0.53 -0.21
N GLY A 173 19.35 1.84 0.04
CA GLY A 173 18.91 2.84 -0.94
C GLY A 173 17.38 2.98 -1.08
N TYR A 174 16.61 2.47 -0.11
CA TYR A 174 15.14 2.53 -0.17
C TYR A 174 14.52 3.78 0.47
N GLN A 175 15.33 4.64 1.10
CA GLN A 175 14.83 5.82 1.81
C GLN A 175 14.12 6.81 0.87
N ASP A 176 14.68 7.07 -0.31
CA ASP A 176 14.14 8.05 -1.26
C ASP A 176 12.94 7.51 -2.06
N ARG A 177 12.90 6.20 -2.29
CA ARG A 177 11.80 5.52 -3.01
C ARG A 177 10.57 5.31 -2.13
N GLY A 178 10.74 5.38 -0.80
CA GLY A 178 9.75 4.89 0.15
C GLY A 178 9.79 3.37 0.28
N TRP A 179 9.44 2.89 1.47
CA TRP A 179 9.38 1.47 1.81
C TRP A 179 8.27 1.23 2.82
N VAL A 180 7.84 -0.03 2.89
CA VAL A 180 6.76 -0.47 3.78
C VAL A 180 7.30 -1.47 4.79
N ALA A 181 6.68 -1.51 5.97
CA ALA A 181 7.06 -2.40 7.06
C ALA A 181 5.90 -3.34 7.39
N GLN A 182 6.20 -4.61 7.59
CA GLN A 182 5.26 -5.61 8.07
C GLN A 182 5.90 -6.41 9.20
N GLY A 183 5.09 -6.76 10.20
CA GLY A 183 5.48 -7.63 11.29
C GLY A 183 4.28 -8.15 12.06
N GLY A 184 4.48 -9.26 12.77
CA GLY A 184 3.62 -9.80 13.82
C GLY A 184 4.44 -9.96 15.11
N ASP A 185 3.81 -10.29 16.24
CA ASP A 185 4.47 -10.42 17.55
C ASP A 185 5.35 -9.18 17.88
N TRP A 186 6.67 -9.32 18.07
CA TRP A 186 7.59 -8.19 18.28
C TRP A 186 7.69 -7.22 17.10
N GLY A 187 7.30 -7.66 15.90
CA GLY A 187 7.17 -6.81 14.72
C GLY A 187 5.93 -5.92 14.75
N ALA A 188 5.02 -6.10 15.72
CA ALA A 188 3.79 -5.35 15.93
C ALA A 188 3.70 -4.73 17.35
N PHE A 189 2.71 -3.87 17.60
CA PHE A 189 2.55 -3.16 18.89
C PHE A 189 1.21 -3.50 19.58
N LYS A 190 1.19 -3.36 20.92
CA LYS A 190 -0.02 -3.52 21.76
C LYS A 190 -0.62 -2.18 22.19
N GLU A 191 -1.92 -2.22 22.48
CA GLU A 191 -2.79 -1.05 22.65
C GLU A 191 -3.44 -0.99 24.04
N VAL A 192 -3.95 0.18 24.44
CA VAL A 192 -4.58 0.38 25.75
C VAL A 192 -6.04 -0.05 25.73
N GLN A 193 -6.38 -0.95 26.67
CA GLN A 193 -7.73 -1.46 26.90
C GLN A 193 -8.62 -0.41 27.58
N VAL A 194 -9.74 -0.09 26.94
CA VAL A 194 -10.82 0.69 27.56
C VAL A 194 -12.18 0.30 26.94
N PRO A 195 -13.32 0.63 27.57
CA PRO A 195 -14.64 0.32 27.01
C PRO A 195 -14.85 0.83 25.59
N ILE A 196 -15.48 0.02 24.74
CA ILE A 196 -15.84 0.34 23.36
C ILE A 196 -17.32 0.11 23.07
N LYS A 197 -17.76 0.49 21.87
CA LYS A 197 -19.15 0.33 21.43
C LYS A 197 -19.45 -1.12 21.04
N ASP A 198 -18.51 -1.80 20.39
CA ASP A 198 -18.62 -3.22 20.08
C ASP A 198 -18.29 -4.07 21.31
N THR A 199 -19.32 -4.36 22.10
CA THR A 199 -19.16 -5.15 23.33
C THR A 199 -18.79 -6.60 23.06
N GLN A 200 -19.11 -7.16 21.89
CA GLN A 200 -18.74 -8.55 21.57
C GLN A 200 -17.26 -8.65 21.24
N ALA A 201 -16.73 -7.69 20.47
CA ALA A 201 -15.30 -7.60 20.22
C ALA A 201 -14.52 -7.34 21.52
N GLU A 202 -15.05 -6.48 22.41
CA GLU A 202 -14.48 -6.24 23.74
C GLU A 202 -14.44 -7.52 24.59
N GLU A 203 -15.56 -8.24 24.70
CA GLU A 203 -15.64 -9.50 25.45
C GLU A 203 -14.69 -10.57 24.90
N ARG A 204 -14.57 -10.68 23.57
CA ARG A 204 -13.60 -11.59 22.91
C ARG A 204 -12.17 -11.21 23.30
N ALA A 205 -11.81 -9.94 23.20
CA ALA A 205 -10.48 -9.44 23.52
C ALA A 205 -10.14 -9.72 24.99
N MET A 206 -11.05 -9.38 25.91
CA MET A 206 -10.88 -9.62 27.35
C MET A 206 -10.75 -11.12 27.67
N ARG A 207 -11.54 -11.98 27.01
CA ARG A 207 -11.44 -13.43 27.18
C ARG A 207 -10.07 -13.96 26.74
N LEU A 208 -9.58 -13.55 25.57
CA LEU A 208 -8.26 -13.96 25.07
C LEU A 208 -7.12 -13.44 25.94
N ASP A 209 -7.21 -12.19 26.41
CA ASP A 209 -6.24 -11.64 27.37
C ASP A 209 -6.24 -12.42 28.70
N SER A 210 -7.42 -12.79 29.22
CA SER A 210 -7.52 -13.60 30.43
C SER A 210 -6.93 -15.00 30.24
N LEU A 211 -7.20 -15.67 29.11
CA LEU A 211 -6.61 -16.97 28.77
C LEU A 211 -5.08 -16.85 28.68
N ARG A 212 -4.59 -15.82 28.00
CA ARG A 212 -3.15 -15.57 27.92
C ARG A 212 -2.53 -15.38 29.29
N ASP A 213 -3.12 -14.55 30.15
CA ASP A 213 -2.55 -14.21 31.45
C ASP A 213 -2.54 -15.40 32.43
N ILE A 214 -3.51 -16.31 32.33
CA ILE A 214 -3.60 -17.50 33.19
C ILE A 214 -2.74 -18.65 32.65
N ASP A 215 -2.86 -18.98 31.37
CA ASP A 215 -2.34 -20.23 30.82
C ASP A 215 -1.07 -20.05 29.97
N PHE A 216 -0.92 -18.92 29.26
CA PHE A 216 0.09 -18.80 28.19
C PHE A 216 1.20 -17.75 28.43
N ARG A 217 1.20 -17.03 29.56
CA ARG A 217 2.12 -15.90 29.81
C ARG A 217 3.42 -16.27 30.56
N GLY A 218 3.54 -17.49 31.10
CA GLY A 218 4.67 -17.89 31.93
C GLY A 218 6.04 -17.65 31.28
N TYR A 219 6.19 -18.01 30.00
CA TYR A 219 7.42 -17.82 29.23
C TYR A 219 7.84 -16.33 29.16
N SER A 220 6.86 -15.42 28.96
CA SER A 220 7.09 -13.99 28.81
C SER A 220 7.49 -13.38 30.14
N LEU A 221 6.89 -13.81 31.25
CA LEU A 221 7.24 -13.34 32.59
C LEU A 221 8.68 -13.71 32.97
N GLU A 222 9.07 -14.96 32.74
CA GLU A 222 10.44 -15.42 33.01
C GLU A 222 11.46 -14.65 32.15
N GLN A 223 11.23 -14.57 30.83
CA GLN A 223 12.15 -13.85 29.94
C GLN A 223 12.18 -12.33 30.21
N SER A 224 11.08 -11.71 30.64
CA SER A 224 11.04 -10.28 30.96
C SER A 224 11.73 -9.92 32.27
N THR A 225 12.00 -10.90 33.15
CA THR A 225 12.55 -10.64 34.48
C THR A 225 13.93 -11.25 34.72
N LYS A 226 14.15 -12.48 34.26
CA LYS A 226 15.35 -13.29 34.48
C LYS A 226 15.81 -14.02 33.20
N PRO A 227 15.96 -13.33 32.06
CA PRO A 227 16.33 -13.97 30.78
C PRO A 227 17.68 -14.73 30.85
N GLN A 228 18.60 -14.25 31.70
CA GLN A 228 19.88 -14.92 31.93
C GLN A 228 19.71 -16.28 32.63
N THR A 229 18.75 -16.41 33.54
CA THR A 229 18.53 -17.62 34.36
C THR A 229 17.96 -18.74 33.50
N VAL A 230 16.82 -18.49 32.83
CA VAL A 230 16.24 -19.47 31.89
C VAL A 230 17.22 -19.84 30.78
N GLY A 231 18.03 -18.88 30.34
CA GLY A 231 19.06 -19.05 29.34
C GLY A 231 20.00 -20.23 29.61
N TYR A 232 20.47 -20.43 30.84
CA TYR A 232 21.40 -21.53 31.16
C TYR A 232 20.82 -22.92 30.84
N GLY A 233 19.52 -23.12 31.08
CA GLY A 233 18.88 -24.39 30.77
C GLY A 233 18.69 -24.60 29.26
N LEU A 234 18.25 -23.55 28.56
CA LEU A 234 17.96 -23.61 27.12
C LEU A 234 19.23 -23.76 26.27
N VAL A 235 20.35 -23.15 26.68
CA VAL A 235 21.60 -23.22 25.90
C VAL A 235 22.41 -24.49 26.14
N ASP A 236 22.14 -25.22 27.22
CA ASP A 236 22.86 -26.46 27.55
C ASP A 236 22.08 -27.73 27.14
N SER A 237 20.74 -27.65 27.17
CA SER A 237 19.86 -28.78 26.85
C SER A 237 19.13 -28.56 25.53
N PRO A 238 19.45 -29.29 24.45
CA PRO A 238 18.73 -29.17 23.19
C PRO A 238 17.26 -29.61 23.32
N VAL A 239 16.98 -30.59 24.20
CA VAL A 239 15.60 -31.01 24.50
C VAL A 239 14.84 -29.92 25.26
N GLY A 240 15.51 -29.23 26.19
CA GLY A 240 14.95 -28.07 26.88
C GLY A 240 14.65 -26.92 25.91
N GLN A 241 15.57 -26.62 24.99
CA GLN A 241 15.38 -25.64 23.94
C GLN A 241 14.21 -26.00 23.01
N ALA A 242 14.14 -27.26 22.57
CA ALA A 242 13.09 -27.74 21.69
C ALA A 242 11.73 -27.66 22.37
N ALA A 243 11.59 -28.18 23.59
CA ALA A 243 10.33 -28.12 24.33
C ALA A 243 9.83 -26.69 24.54
N TRP A 244 10.74 -25.77 24.88
CA TRP A 244 10.41 -24.35 25.12
C TRP A 244 9.83 -23.62 23.90
N ILE A 245 10.21 -24.04 22.70
CA ILE A 245 9.71 -23.49 21.44
C ILE A 245 8.52 -24.30 20.91
N TYR A 246 8.60 -25.63 20.97
CA TYR A 246 7.60 -26.55 20.42
C TYR A 246 6.21 -26.36 21.05
N GLU A 247 6.17 -26.07 22.35
CA GLU A 247 4.93 -25.68 23.04
C GLU A 247 4.21 -24.51 22.33
N LYS A 248 4.96 -23.53 21.80
CA LYS A 248 4.36 -22.35 21.16
C LYS A 248 3.80 -22.67 19.79
N TYR A 249 4.36 -23.64 19.07
CA TYR A 249 3.76 -24.12 17.84
C TYR A 249 2.41 -24.79 18.12
N GLN A 250 2.31 -25.58 19.19
CA GLN A 250 1.04 -26.18 19.60
C GLN A 250 0.03 -25.13 20.07
N ASP A 251 0.44 -24.18 20.92
CA ASP A 251 -0.50 -23.28 21.58
C ASP A 251 -0.93 -22.09 20.71
N TRP A 252 -0.10 -21.67 19.75
CA TRP A 252 -0.29 -20.40 19.03
C TRP A 252 -0.72 -20.57 17.58
N THR A 253 -0.79 -21.79 17.07
CA THR A 253 -1.28 -22.06 15.71
C THR A 253 -2.75 -22.44 15.70
N HIS A 254 -3.40 -22.35 14.54
CA HIS A 254 -4.82 -22.67 14.40
C HIS A 254 -5.04 -24.09 13.85
N HIS A 255 -5.27 -25.07 14.73
CA HIS A 255 -5.52 -26.46 14.37
C HIS A 255 -6.42 -27.20 15.36
N ASP A 256 -6.98 -28.34 14.92
CA ASP A 256 -7.83 -29.22 15.74
C ASP A 256 -7.01 -30.27 16.52
N GLY A 257 -5.80 -29.92 16.94
CA GLY A 257 -4.86 -30.82 17.64
C GLY A 257 -3.84 -31.53 16.75
N ASP A 258 -3.94 -31.41 15.42
CA ASP A 258 -2.97 -31.96 14.45
C ASP A 258 -1.95 -30.91 14.00
N LEU A 259 -0.92 -30.69 14.82
CA LEU A 259 0.15 -29.73 14.52
C LEU A 259 1.05 -30.21 13.37
N GLU A 260 1.31 -31.52 13.27
CA GLU A 260 2.16 -32.08 12.20
C GLU A 260 1.49 -31.99 10.81
N GLY A 261 0.17 -31.89 10.76
CA GLY A 261 -0.59 -31.53 9.56
C GLY A 261 -0.41 -30.08 9.11
N LEU A 262 -0.01 -29.17 10.01
CA LEU A 262 0.33 -27.79 9.68
C LEU A 262 1.82 -27.63 9.33
N PHE A 263 2.69 -28.13 10.20
CA PHE A 263 4.14 -27.97 10.08
C PHE A 263 4.85 -29.32 10.07
N SER A 264 5.76 -29.51 9.13
CA SER A 264 6.63 -30.68 9.16
C SER A 264 7.58 -30.62 10.37
N LYS A 265 7.97 -31.78 10.91
CA LYS A 265 9.03 -31.87 11.94
C LYS A 265 10.33 -31.22 11.49
N ASP A 266 10.63 -31.36 10.20
CA ASP A 266 11.74 -30.69 9.54
C ASP A 266 11.70 -29.16 9.74
N GLU A 267 10.59 -28.51 9.41
CA GLU A 267 10.49 -27.05 9.50
C GLU A 267 10.42 -26.54 10.94
N MET A 268 9.77 -27.28 11.84
CA MET A 268 9.79 -26.98 13.28
C MET A 268 11.22 -27.05 13.83
N LEU A 269 11.96 -28.10 13.47
CA LEU A 269 13.36 -28.26 13.88
C LEU A 269 14.30 -27.25 13.23
N ASP A 270 14.02 -26.75 12.02
CA ASP A 270 14.83 -25.71 11.37
C ASP A 270 14.96 -24.45 12.24
N THR A 271 13.85 -23.97 12.80
CA THR A 271 13.86 -22.81 13.70
C THR A 271 14.51 -23.16 15.04
N ILE A 272 14.18 -24.31 15.64
CA ILE A 272 14.80 -24.76 16.90
C ILE A 272 16.33 -24.87 16.76
N MET A 273 16.79 -25.43 15.65
CA MET A 273 18.21 -25.55 15.31
C MET A 273 18.87 -24.19 15.15
N LEU A 274 18.19 -23.23 14.54
CA LEU A 274 18.72 -21.87 14.42
C LEU A 274 18.99 -21.26 15.80
N TYR A 275 18.08 -21.43 16.77
CA TYR A 275 18.30 -20.97 18.15
C TYR A 275 19.44 -21.72 18.85
N TRP A 276 19.49 -23.05 18.68
CA TRP A 276 20.52 -23.91 19.27
C TRP A 276 21.91 -23.58 18.74
N LEU A 277 22.11 -23.65 17.42
CA LEU A 277 23.41 -23.51 16.75
C LEU A 277 24.00 -22.10 16.89
N THR A 278 23.15 -21.09 16.99
CA THR A 278 23.61 -19.70 17.22
C THR A 278 23.71 -19.36 18.71
N ASN A 279 23.31 -20.29 19.59
CA ASN A 279 23.24 -20.12 21.03
C ASN A 279 22.50 -18.81 21.38
N SER A 280 21.35 -18.59 20.73
CA SER A 280 20.63 -17.31 20.79
C SER A 280 19.50 -17.29 21.81
N ALA A 281 19.20 -18.40 22.49
CA ALA A 281 18.11 -18.50 23.47
C ALA A 281 18.15 -17.40 24.54
N THR A 282 19.33 -17.19 25.13
CA THR A 282 19.53 -16.18 26.18
C THR A 282 19.47 -14.76 25.61
N SER A 283 20.07 -14.53 24.43
CA SER A 283 20.12 -13.20 23.83
C SER A 283 18.76 -12.76 23.29
N SER A 284 17.97 -13.69 22.72
CA SER A 284 16.60 -13.42 22.31
C SER A 284 15.70 -13.11 23.51
N ALA A 285 15.85 -13.88 24.60
CA ALA A 285 15.11 -13.65 25.84
C ALA A 285 15.35 -12.26 26.43
N ARG A 286 16.57 -11.70 26.31
CA ARG A 286 16.85 -10.32 26.77
C ARG A 286 16.01 -9.27 26.07
N TYR A 287 15.52 -9.52 24.85
CA TYR A 287 14.62 -8.60 24.17
C TYR A 287 13.33 -8.35 24.96
N TYR A 288 12.81 -9.38 25.66
CA TYR A 288 11.69 -9.23 26.60
C TYR A 288 12.05 -8.29 27.76
N TRP A 289 13.21 -8.49 28.38
CA TRP A 289 13.67 -7.67 29.50
C TRP A 289 13.88 -6.20 29.10
N GLU A 290 14.47 -5.96 27.92
CA GLU A 290 14.65 -4.61 27.36
C GLU A 290 13.32 -3.95 26.98
N SER A 291 12.33 -4.75 26.58
CA SER A 291 11.07 -4.26 26.05
C SER A 291 9.95 -4.17 27.08
N GLY A 292 10.13 -4.73 28.29
CA GLY A 292 9.10 -4.80 29.34
C GLY A 292 8.54 -3.46 29.82
N SER A 293 9.22 -2.34 29.55
CA SER A 293 8.77 -0.98 29.85
C SER A 293 8.27 -0.19 28.63
N SER A 294 8.19 -0.82 27.45
CA SER A 294 7.85 -0.15 26.19
C SER A 294 6.34 -0.05 26.00
N THR A 295 5.69 0.96 26.59
CA THR A 295 4.34 1.37 26.18
C THR A 295 4.46 2.54 25.22
N THR A 296 4.29 2.30 23.91
CA THR A 296 4.21 3.39 22.94
C THR A 296 2.76 3.82 22.78
N ALA A 297 2.30 4.73 23.64
CA ALA A 297 1.04 5.45 23.43
C ALA A 297 1.16 6.50 22.30
N LEU A 298 1.86 6.17 21.21
CA LEU A 298 2.16 7.09 20.12
C LEU A 298 1.11 6.94 19.03
N GLU A 299 0.56 8.08 18.58
CA GLU A 299 -0.30 8.11 17.41
C GLU A 299 0.52 7.84 16.14
N ILE A 300 0.06 6.90 15.32
CA ILE A 300 0.65 6.52 14.04
C ILE A 300 -0.24 7.08 12.93
N HIS A 301 0.32 7.97 12.12
CA HIS A 301 -0.41 8.66 11.05
C HIS A 301 -0.11 8.14 9.64
N VAL A 302 0.85 7.24 9.48
CA VAL A 302 1.11 6.57 8.19
C VAL A 302 -0.05 5.61 7.86
N PRO A 303 -0.29 5.27 6.58
CA PRO A 303 -1.24 4.24 6.21
C PRO A 303 -0.92 2.90 6.89
N VAL A 304 -1.89 2.32 7.60
CA VAL A 304 -1.77 1.06 8.33
C VAL A 304 -2.78 0.05 7.79
N GLY A 305 -2.35 -1.19 7.62
CA GLY A 305 -3.21 -2.35 7.38
C GLY A 305 -3.16 -3.29 8.57
N VAL A 306 -4.30 -3.85 8.95
CA VAL A 306 -4.40 -4.85 10.03
C VAL A 306 -5.13 -6.08 9.51
N SER A 307 -4.49 -7.24 9.65
CA SER A 307 -5.07 -8.55 9.35
C SER A 307 -5.07 -9.40 10.62
N TRP A 308 -6.25 -9.67 11.17
CA TRP A 308 -6.41 -10.58 12.30
C TRP A 308 -6.60 -12.00 11.82
N PHE A 309 -5.68 -12.89 12.18
CA PHE A 309 -5.81 -14.31 11.87
C PHE A 309 -6.67 -14.98 12.95
N GLY A 310 -7.77 -15.62 12.55
CA GLY A 310 -8.86 -15.97 13.47
C GLY A 310 -8.49 -16.92 14.61
N GLY A 311 -7.40 -17.69 14.48
CA GLY A 311 -6.87 -18.56 15.53
C GLY A 311 -5.68 -17.98 16.29
N ASP A 312 -5.34 -16.69 16.11
CA ASP A 312 -4.32 -16.03 16.93
C ASP A 312 -4.82 -15.96 18.38
N ASN A 313 -3.91 -16.16 19.33
CA ASN A 313 -4.20 -16.11 20.76
C ASN A 313 -4.30 -14.68 21.31
N SER A 314 -4.14 -13.68 20.45
CA SER A 314 -4.28 -12.27 20.75
C SER A 314 -5.28 -11.61 19.80
N TYR A 315 -6.04 -10.64 20.33
CA TYR A 315 -7.02 -9.89 19.55
C TYR A 315 -7.15 -8.48 20.13
N ALA A 316 -7.07 -7.47 19.27
CA ALA A 316 -7.44 -6.10 19.61
C ALA A 316 -8.58 -5.64 18.67
N PRO A 317 -9.73 -5.22 19.22
CA PRO A 317 -10.83 -4.67 18.44
C PRO A 317 -10.39 -3.45 17.65
N LYS A 318 -11.03 -3.23 16.50
CA LYS A 318 -10.74 -2.09 15.62
C LYS A 318 -10.78 -0.74 16.34
N GLU A 319 -11.74 -0.52 17.23
CA GLU A 319 -11.84 0.74 17.97
C GLU A 319 -10.73 0.94 19.02
N TRP A 320 -10.02 -0.11 19.44
CA TRP A 320 -8.78 0.05 20.20
C TRP A 320 -7.65 0.49 19.27
N CYS A 321 -7.54 -0.16 18.11
CA CYS A 321 -6.51 0.13 17.12
C CYS A 321 -6.57 1.55 16.56
N GLU A 322 -7.77 2.02 16.21
CA GLU A 322 -7.99 3.35 15.63
C GLU A 322 -7.64 4.51 16.58
N ARG A 323 -7.42 4.23 17.87
CA ARG A 323 -6.90 5.23 18.83
C ARG A 323 -5.44 5.54 18.57
N TYR A 324 -4.68 4.58 18.06
CA TYR A 324 -3.26 4.73 17.74
C TYR A 324 -3.06 4.87 16.24
N TYR A 325 -3.65 3.98 15.44
CA TYR A 325 -3.62 4.03 13.98
C TYR A 325 -4.65 5.02 13.47
N LYS A 326 -4.20 6.25 13.19
CA LYS A 326 -5.09 7.33 12.72
C LYS A 326 -5.43 7.24 11.24
N ASN A 327 -4.76 6.35 10.52
CA ASN A 327 -4.94 6.15 9.08
C ASN A 327 -4.97 4.65 8.75
N THR A 328 -5.96 3.94 9.28
CA THR A 328 -6.21 2.53 8.95
C THR A 328 -6.88 2.44 7.58
N VAL A 329 -6.12 2.01 6.58
CA VAL A 329 -6.57 1.89 5.17
C VAL A 329 -7.01 0.48 4.80
N TYR A 330 -6.65 -0.50 5.62
CA TYR A 330 -7.05 -1.89 5.45
C TYR A 330 -7.31 -2.53 6.81
N TRP A 331 -8.41 -3.27 6.90
CA TRP A 331 -8.76 -4.05 8.08
C TRP A 331 -9.48 -5.31 7.63
N ASN A 332 -9.00 -6.47 8.06
CA ASN A 332 -9.65 -7.74 7.79
C ASN A 332 -9.48 -8.72 8.96
N GLU A 333 -10.45 -9.63 9.11
CA GLU A 333 -10.35 -10.78 10.02
C GLU A 333 -10.48 -12.06 9.17
N THR A 334 -9.46 -12.89 9.18
CA THR A 334 -9.42 -14.13 8.41
C THR A 334 -9.98 -15.29 9.24
N PRO A 335 -10.70 -16.25 8.63
CA PRO A 335 -11.28 -17.37 9.37
C PRO A 335 -10.27 -18.45 9.76
N LYS A 336 -9.03 -18.39 9.26
CA LYS A 336 -8.00 -19.45 9.39
C LYS A 336 -6.62 -18.85 9.63
N GLY A 337 -5.75 -19.65 10.25
CA GLY A 337 -4.41 -19.26 10.65
C GLY A 337 -4.37 -18.68 12.06
N GLY A 338 -3.25 -18.88 12.73
CA GLY A 338 -2.93 -18.34 14.04
C GLY A 338 -1.77 -17.35 13.99
N HIS A 339 -0.91 -17.42 15.00
CA HIS A 339 0.15 -16.47 15.27
C HIS A 339 1.25 -16.46 14.20
N PHE A 340 1.59 -17.61 13.62
CA PHE A 340 2.65 -17.74 12.61
C PHE A 340 2.08 -17.58 11.20
N ALA A 341 1.31 -16.51 10.96
CA ALA A 341 0.46 -16.32 9.79
C ALA A 341 1.13 -16.61 8.43
N ALA A 342 2.36 -16.13 8.23
CA ALA A 342 3.12 -16.34 6.98
C ALA A 342 3.53 -17.80 6.76
N TRP A 343 3.69 -18.57 7.84
CA TRP A 343 4.05 -19.98 7.80
C TRP A 343 2.80 -20.87 7.74
N GLU A 344 1.77 -20.58 8.54
CA GLU A 344 0.52 -21.35 8.62
C GLU A 344 -0.36 -21.19 7.37
N GLN A 345 -0.50 -19.95 6.88
CA GLN A 345 -1.43 -19.60 5.81
C GLN A 345 -0.74 -18.70 4.77
N PRO A 346 0.30 -19.18 4.07
CA PRO A 346 1.12 -18.35 3.19
C PRO A 346 0.32 -17.68 2.08
N ASP A 347 -0.67 -18.37 1.51
CA ASP A 347 -1.52 -17.80 0.46
C ASP A 347 -2.44 -16.69 0.97
N VAL A 348 -3.01 -16.86 2.17
CA VAL A 348 -3.84 -15.84 2.81
C VAL A 348 -2.98 -14.64 3.17
N PHE A 349 -1.83 -14.85 3.82
CA PHE A 349 -0.89 -13.79 4.18
C PHE A 349 -0.46 -12.95 2.97
N VAL A 350 -0.13 -13.61 1.85
CA VAL A 350 0.22 -12.92 0.60
C VAL A 350 -0.96 -12.12 0.04
N ALA A 351 -2.17 -12.67 0.06
CA ALA A 351 -3.37 -11.97 -0.39
C ALA A 351 -3.64 -10.70 0.43
N GLU A 352 -3.55 -10.79 1.76
CA GLU A 352 -3.73 -9.66 2.68
C GLU A 352 -2.72 -8.53 2.41
N ILE A 353 -1.42 -8.87 2.29
CA ILE A 353 -0.37 -7.88 1.99
C ILE A 353 -0.60 -7.21 0.63
N ARG A 354 -0.93 -8.00 -0.40
CA ARG A 354 -1.18 -7.46 -1.74
C ARG A 354 -2.40 -6.56 -1.77
N GLU A 355 -3.46 -6.93 -1.05
CA GLU A 355 -4.66 -6.11 -0.94
C GLU A 355 -4.37 -4.79 -0.23
N TRP A 356 -3.66 -4.80 0.91
CA TRP A 356 -3.22 -3.57 1.55
C TRP A 356 -2.36 -2.70 0.61
N ASN A 357 -1.39 -3.31 -0.08
CA ASN A 357 -0.54 -2.59 -1.04
C ASN A 357 -1.36 -2.01 -2.20
N ARG A 358 -2.40 -2.73 -2.64
CA ARG A 358 -3.36 -2.22 -3.62
C ARG A 358 -4.13 -1.01 -3.08
N GLN A 359 -4.54 -1.00 -1.82
CA GLN A 359 -5.29 0.10 -1.19
C GLN A 359 -4.45 1.38 -1.05
N ILE A 360 -3.18 1.28 -0.64
CA ILE A 360 -2.30 2.46 -0.51
C ILE A 360 -1.82 3.04 -1.84
N ARG A 361 -2.06 2.34 -2.96
CA ARG A 361 -1.70 2.78 -4.31
C ARG A 361 -2.83 3.44 -5.06
N GLN A 362 -4.01 3.61 -4.46
CA GLN A 362 -5.18 4.10 -5.19
C GLN A 362 -5.26 5.62 -5.20
N GLY A 363 -5.33 6.22 -6.39
CA GLY A 363 -5.51 7.66 -6.59
C GLY A 363 -6.99 8.06 -6.66
N VAL A 364 -7.36 9.25 -6.17
CA VAL A 364 -8.70 9.88 -6.27
C VAL A 364 -8.60 11.22 -7.03
N HIS A 365 -9.52 11.49 -7.97
CA HIS A 365 -9.43 12.58 -8.95
C HIS A 365 -10.34 13.80 -8.72
N ASP A 366 -10.00 14.93 -9.36
CA ASP A 366 -10.79 16.18 -9.44
C ASP A 366 -10.95 16.67 -10.91
N GLY A 367 -12.04 17.40 -11.21
CA GLY A 367 -12.12 18.43 -12.24
C GLY A 367 -12.14 18.02 -13.72
N ASP A 368 -13.21 17.37 -14.18
CA ASP A 368 -13.56 17.37 -15.61
C ASP A 368 -14.74 18.34 -15.88
N SER A 369 -14.70 19.10 -16.98
CA SER A 369 -15.78 20.03 -17.35
C SER A 369 -16.88 19.38 -18.20
N TRP A 370 -16.91 18.04 -18.22
CA TRP A 370 -17.62 17.25 -19.22
C TRP A 370 -18.81 16.48 -18.64
N THR A 371 -19.26 16.83 -17.44
CA THR A 371 -20.49 16.29 -16.86
C THR A 371 -21.39 17.39 -16.30
N ASP A 372 -22.66 17.05 -16.11
CA ASP A 372 -23.60 17.86 -15.34
C ASP A 372 -23.65 17.46 -13.85
N THR A 373 -22.75 16.56 -13.42
CA THR A 373 -22.62 16.20 -12.01
C THR A 373 -21.84 17.25 -11.26
N ARG A 374 -22.05 17.29 -9.95
CA ARG A 374 -21.32 18.16 -9.02
C ARG A 374 -20.92 17.37 -7.79
N PHE A 375 -19.96 17.91 -7.07
CA PHE A 375 -19.62 17.41 -5.75
C PHE A 375 -20.79 17.71 -4.82
N ASP A 376 -21.38 16.63 -4.33
CA ASP A 376 -22.53 16.69 -3.44
C ASP A 376 -22.32 15.72 -2.29
N ILE A 377 -22.05 16.29 -1.12
CA ILE A 377 -21.85 15.55 0.13
C ILE A 377 -23.10 14.75 0.51
N SER A 378 -24.29 15.26 0.14
CA SER A 378 -25.58 14.61 0.42
C SER A 378 -26.02 13.65 -0.68
N GLY A 379 -25.30 13.63 -1.81
CA GLY A 379 -25.59 12.81 -2.97
C GLY A 379 -25.01 11.39 -2.86
N GLN A 380 -25.19 10.62 -3.94
CA GLN A 380 -24.60 9.30 -4.05
C GLN A 380 -23.09 9.43 -4.21
N GLN A 381 -22.34 8.85 -3.28
CA GLN A 381 -20.88 8.87 -3.35
C GLN A 381 -20.38 7.86 -4.40
N PRO A 382 -19.24 8.15 -5.04
CA PRO A 382 -18.56 7.22 -5.93
C PRO A 382 -18.42 5.80 -5.38
N SER A 383 -18.50 4.81 -6.27
CA SER A 383 -18.25 3.39 -5.97
C SER A 383 -17.63 2.69 -7.17
N SER A 384 -17.12 1.47 -7.00
CA SER A 384 -16.56 0.68 -8.10
C SER A 384 -17.58 0.43 -9.24
N SER A 385 -18.86 0.27 -8.91
CA SER A 385 -19.95 0.12 -9.89
C SER A 385 -20.46 1.43 -10.47
N ASN A 386 -20.22 2.56 -9.79
CA ASN A 386 -20.62 3.89 -10.20
C ASN A 386 -19.52 4.90 -9.82
N PRO A 387 -18.44 5.00 -10.61
CA PRO A 387 -17.26 5.77 -10.22
C PRO A 387 -17.51 7.26 -10.05
N ILE A 388 -18.53 7.83 -10.69
CA ILE A 388 -18.85 9.26 -10.61
C ILE A 388 -19.77 9.62 -9.43
N GLY A 389 -20.34 8.60 -8.78
CA GLY A 389 -21.24 8.75 -7.64
C GLY A 389 -22.62 9.27 -8.04
N ASN A 390 -22.74 10.56 -8.34
CA ASN A 390 -24.01 11.19 -8.66
C ASN A 390 -24.51 10.80 -10.05
N THR A 391 -25.81 10.49 -10.17
CA THR A 391 -26.43 10.09 -11.45
C THR A 391 -26.67 11.32 -12.34
N GLY A 392 -25.63 11.77 -13.04
CA GLY A 392 -25.73 12.84 -14.05
C GLY A 392 -25.48 12.36 -15.48
N LYS A 393 -25.71 13.24 -16.44
CA LYS A 393 -25.37 13.06 -17.85
C LYS A 393 -23.92 13.45 -18.11
N THR A 394 -23.27 12.64 -18.92
CA THR A 394 -21.94 12.92 -19.48
C THR A 394 -22.06 13.60 -20.83
N SER A 395 -21.16 14.52 -21.14
CA SER A 395 -21.12 15.19 -22.45
C SER A 395 -20.82 14.20 -23.60
N SER A 396 -20.18 13.06 -23.34
CA SER A 396 -19.86 12.04 -24.36
C SER A 396 -20.98 11.03 -24.65
N ASN A 397 -22.16 11.19 -24.00
CA ASN A 397 -23.24 10.18 -23.98
C ASN A 397 -22.76 8.78 -23.58
N GLY A 398 -21.83 8.72 -22.62
CA GLY A 398 -21.44 7.51 -21.91
C GLY A 398 -20.12 7.72 -21.18
N LYS A 399 -19.19 6.74 -21.25
CA LYS A 399 -17.95 6.87 -20.47
C LYS A 399 -17.09 8.01 -21.01
N MET A 400 -16.49 8.74 -20.08
CA MET A 400 -15.52 9.78 -20.34
C MET A 400 -14.15 9.40 -19.77
N TRP A 401 -13.13 10.22 -20.03
CA TRP A 401 -11.75 9.78 -19.81
C TRP A 401 -11.46 9.42 -18.34
N PRO A 402 -11.97 10.12 -17.30
CA PRO A 402 -11.74 9.68 -15.93
C PRO A 402 -12.42 8.34 -15.67
N MET A 403 -13.62 8.12 -16.21
CA MET A 403 -14.31 6.83 -16.08
C MET A 403 -13.57 5.68 -16.78
N TYR A 404 -12.92 5.93 -17.92
CA TYR A 404 -12.07 4.93 -18.57
C TYR A 404 -10.79 4.67 -17.78
N LEU A 405 -10.18 5.72 -17.23
CA LEU A 405 -9.03 5.61 -16.35
C LEU A 405 -9.37 4.77 -15.11
N THR A 406 -10.55 4.98 -14.51
CA THR A 406 -11.01 4.26 -13.32
C THR A 406 -11.48 2.83 -13.60
N THR A 407 -12.17 2.58 -14.71
CA THR A 407 -12.83 1.27 -14.94
C THR A 407 -12.10 0.35 -15.91
N GLN A 408 -11.22 0.86 -16.76
CA GLN A 408 -10.60 0.08 -17.84
C GLN A 408 -9.08 0.05 -17.78
N TYR A 409 -8.44 1.21 -17.60
CA TYR A 409 -6.97 1.26 -17.50
C TYR A 409 -6.49 1.03 -16.07
N ASN A 410 -7.41 1.08 -15.10
CA ASN A 410 -7.35 0.56 -13.73
C ASN A 410 -5.96 0.66 -13.09
N VAL A 411 -5.38 1.86 -13.12
CA VAL A 411 -4.15 2.17 -12.38
C VAL A 411 -4.37 2.00 -10.86
N SER A 412 -5.65 1.88 -10.43
CA SER A 412 -6.13 1.51 -9.10
C SER A 412 -7.68 1.47 -9.04
N SER A 413 -8.31 1.05 -7.92
CA SER A 413 -9.76 1.28 -7.71
C SER A 413 -10.04 2.75 -7.39
N ILE A 414 -10.35 3.52 -8.43
CA ILE A 414 -10.47 4.98 -8.31
C ILE A 414 -11.94 5.41 -8.17
N LEU A 415 -12.19 6.28 -7.19
CA LEU A 415 -13.45 7.01 -7.01
C LEU A 415 -13.32 8.44 -7.59
N LEU A 416 -14.32 8.91 -8.35
CA LEU A 416 -14.29 10.20 -9.05
C LEU A 416 -15.23 11.22 -8.38
N TYR A 417 -14.65 12.32 -7.89
CA TYR A 417 -15.39 13.43 -7.31
C TYR A 417 -15.29 14.66 -8.22
N ASN A 418 -16.38 15.03 -8.87
CA ASN A 418 -16.36 16.12 -9.84
C ASN A 418 -16.74 17.48 -9.23
N LEU A 419 -15.81 18.44 -9.21
CA LEU A 419 -16.06 19.81 -8.76
C LEU A 419 -16.46 20.78 -9.90
N ALA A 420 -16.40 20.37 -11.16
CA ALA A 420 -16.72 21.25 -12.29
C ALA A 420 -18.04 20.84 -12.97
N VAL A 421 -19.06 21.69 -12.87
CA VAL A 421 -20.42 21.38 -13.30
C VAL A 421 -20.80 22.12 -14.56
N GLY A 422 -21.10 21.38 -15.64
CA GLY A 422 -21.88 21.87 -16.78
C GLY A 422 -21.49 23.27 -17.28
N GLY A 423 -20.31 23.40 -17.88
CA GLY A 423 -19.84 24.70 -18.40
C GLY A 423 -19.28 25.64 -17.31
N ALA A 424 -18.86 25.09 -16.17
CA ALA A 424 -18.25 25.81 -15.07
C ALA A 424 -17.01 26.60 -15.52
N VAL A 425 -16.86 27.78 -14.92
CA VAL A 425 -15.65 28.61 -14.98
C VAL A 425 -14.79 28.34 -13.75
N VAL A 426 -13.55 28.84 -13.72
CA VAL A 426 -12.72 28.71 -12.52
C VAL A 426 -13.34 29.48 -11.35
N ASP A 427 -13.72 30.73 -11.61
CA ASP A 427 -14.26 31.66 -10.61
C ASP A 427 -15.27 32.60 -11.27
N ARG A 428 -16.47 32.66 -10.71
CA ARG A 428 -17.58 33.48 -11.23
C ARG A 428 -17.40 34.97 -10.97
N ASP A 429 -16.57 35.36 -10.00
CA ASP A 429 -16.29 36.77 -9.72
C ASP A 429 -15.31 37.35 -10.76
N ILE A 430 -14.55 36.48 -11.42
CA ILE A 430 -13.67 36.84 -12.55
C ILE A 430 -14.42 36.70 -13.88
N VAL A 431 -15.14 35.57 -14.09
CA VAL A 431 -15.93 35.32 -15.30
C VAL A 431 -17.43 35.25 -14.96
N THR A 432 -18.07 36.41 -14.93
CA THR A 432 -19.45 36.60 -14.42
C THR A 432 -20.56 35.94 -15.24
N THR A 433 -20.26 35.40 -16.42
CA THR A 433 -21.27 34.80 -17.31
C THR A 433 -21.46 33.29 -17.09
N GLY A 434 -20.71 32.66 -16.17
CA GLY A 434 -20.80 31.22 -15.87
C GLY A 434 -21.95 30.86 -14.90
N PRO A 435 -22.67 29.74 -15.12
CA PRO A 435 -23.73 29.31 -14.20
C PRO A 435 -23.20 28.70 -12.90
N ASN A 436 -21.97 28.17 -12.92
CA ASN A 436 -21.28 27.50 -11.83
C ASN A 436 -19.77 27.82 -11.91
N ASP A 437 -19.06 27.58 -10.82
CA ASP A 437 -17.62 27.74 -10.72
C ASP A 437 -17.01 26.69 -9.78
N VAL A 438 -15.73 26.39 -10.01
CA VAL A 438 -14.95 25.45 -9.20
C VAL A 438 -14.62 26.05 -7.84
N ASP A 439 -14.39 27.36 -7.78
CA ASP A 439 -14.00 28.04 -6.55
C ASP A 439 -14.99 27.82 -5.39
N THR A 440 -16.27 28.02 -5.67
CA THR A 440 -17.38 27.76 -4.74
C THR A 440 -17.43 26.27 -4.33
N GLN A 441 -17.16 25.34 -5.25
CA GLN A 441 -17.18 23.91 -4.93
C GLN A 441 -16.04 23.52 -3.99
N VAL A 442 -14.84 24.10 -4.18
CA VAL A 442 -13.68 23.87 -3.32
C VAL A 442 -13.91 24.47 -1.92
N HIS A 443 -14.32 25.72 -1.84
CA HIS A 443 -14.40 26.44 -0.57
C HIS A 443 -15.68 26.14 0.23
N ASP A 444 -16.84 26.05 -0.42
CA ASP A 444 -18.12 25.88 0.32
C ASP A 444 -18.50 24.42 0.56
N LYS A 445 -18.03 23.51 -0.30
CA LYS A 445 -18.42 22.09 -0.25
C LYS A 445 -17.26 21.22 0.17
N LEU A 446 -16.19 21.19 -0.62
CA LEU A 446 -15.08 20.28 -0.39
C LEU A 446 -14.39 20.52 0.95
N GLN A 447 -14.14 21.78 1.33
CA GLN A 447 -13.50 22.11 2.60
C GLN A 447 -14.25 21.52 3.80
N VAL A 448 -15.59 21.55 3.80
CA VAL A 448 -16.41 20.97 4.87
C VAL A 448 -16.24 19.44 4.92
N TYR A 449 -16.10 18.81 3.75
CA TYR A 449 -15.98 17.36 3.64
C TYR A 449 -14.60 16.82 4.01
N VAL A 450 -13.52 17.50 3.59
CA VAL A 450 -12.13 17.13 3.92
C VAL A 450 -11.88 17.12 5.44
N ASN A 451 -12.59 17.98 6.18
CA ASN A 451 -12.46 18.08 7.63
C ASN A 451 -13.22 16.97 8.41
N GLN A 452 -13.94 16.07 7.72
CA GLN A 452 -14.60 14.93 8.34
C GLN A 452 -13.58 13.84 8.71
N LYS A 453 -13.89 13.04 9.74
CA LYS A 453 -13.04 11.92 10.16
C LYS A 453 -13.76 10.57 9.99
N PRO A 454 -13.09 9.56 9.40
CA PRO A 454 -11.74 9.59 8.80
C PRO A 454 -11.65 10.50 7.55
N ASN A 455 -10.46 11.01 7.22
CA ASN A 455 -10.26 11.92 6.07
C ASN A 455 -10.61 11.18 4.77
N PRO A 456 -11.59 11.65 3.99
CA PRO A 456 -12.01 10.99 2.76
C PRO A 456 -10.98 11.10 1.61
N PHE A 457 -9.97 11.96 1.72
CA PHE A 457 -8.96 12.18 0.68
C PHE A 457 -7.53 12.08 1.25
N PRO A 458 -6.98 10.87 1.40
CA PRO A 458 -5.61 10.71 1.88
C PRO A 458 -4.61 11.30 0.85
N PRO A 459 -3.62 12.10 1.29
CA PRO A 459 -2.72 12.85 0.41
C PRO A 459 -2.01 12.05 -0.71
N LYS A 460 -1.56 10.83 -0.38
CA LYS A 460 -0.83 9.94 -1.30
C LYS A 460 -1.75 9.10 -2.19
N GLU A 461 -3.04 9.11 -1.88
CA GLU A 461 -4.08 8.35 -2.54
C GLU A 461 -5.03 9.28 -3.31
N THR A 462 -4.66 10.56 -3.49
CA THR A 462 -5.49 11.55 -4.19
C THR A 462 -4.65 12.27 -5.25
N LEU A 463 -5.04 12.09 -6.52
CA LEU A 463 -4.53 12.79 -7.70
C LEU A 463 -5.52 13.87 -8.18
N TRP A 464 -5.34 15.09 -7.71
CA TRP A 464 -6.18 16.24 -8.05
C TRP A 464 -5.99 16.64 -9.50
N THR A 465 -7.01 16.49 -10.34
CA THR A 465 -6.91 16.87 -11.76
C THR A 465 -7.53 18.24 -12.00
N VAL A 466 -6.89 19.04 -12.86
CA VAL A 466 -7.32 20.37 -13.23
C VAL A 466 -7.45 20.39 -14.73
N PHE A 467 -8.69 20.22 -15.21
CA PHE A 467 -9.03 20.31 -16.61
C PHE A 467 -10.22 21.25 -16.85
N ILE A 468 -9.95 22.54 -16.66
CA ILE A 468 -10.87 23.67 -16.80
C ILE A 468 -10.17 24.82 -17.52
N GLY A 469 -10.94 25.75 -18.09
CA GLY A 469 -10.41 26.91 -18.84
C GLY A 469 -11.08 27.14 -20.18
N ILE A 470 -11.64 26.10 -20.80
CA ILE A 470 -12.27 26.23 -22.12
C ILE A 470 -13.53 27.10 -22.07
N ASN A 471 -14.27 27.03 -20.97
CA ASN A 471 -15.46 27.86 -20.72
C ASN A 471 -15.06 29.29 -20.40
N ASP A 472 -13.99 29.48 -19.62
CA ASP A 472 -13.42 30.78 -19.27
C ASP A 472 -12.98 31.55 -20.52
N ILE A 473 -12.18 30.91 -21.38
CA ILE A 473 -11.72 31.47 -22.66
C ILE A 473 -12.91 31.85 -23.53
N TYR A 474 -13.89 30.96 -23.65
CA TYR A 474 -15.03 31.17 -24.53
C TYR A 474 -15.92 32.32 -24.06
N ARG A 475 -16.20 32.40 -22.77
CA ARG A 475 -17.10 33.39 -22.18
C ARG A 475 -16.57 34.82 -22.23
N THR A 476 -15.25 34.96 -22.31
CA THR A 476 -14.53 36.23 -22.28
C THR A 476 -14.01 36.66 -23.65
N ILE A 477 -14.31 35.90 -24.72
CA ILE A 477 -13.73 36.10 -26.07
C ILE A 477 -14.07 37.45 -26.74
N ASN A 478 -15.19 38.05 -26.34
CA ASN A 478 -15.66 39.32 -26.86
C ASN A 478 -15.30 40.50 -25.95
N GLU A 479 -14.63 40.25 -24.83
CA GLU A 479 -14.18 41.29 -23.91
C GLU A 479 -12.85 41.87 -24.40
N ASP A 480 -12.73 43.21 -24.35
CA ASP A 480 -11.51 43.90 -24.79
C ASP A 480 -10.28 43.58 -23.90
N ASN A 481 -10.52 43.07 -22.69
CA ASN A 481 -9.52 42.75 -21.67
C ASN A 481 -9.28 41.23 -21.49
N GLN A 482 -9.61 40.39 -22.48
CA GLN A 482 -9.52 38.92 -22.38
C GLN A 482 -8.19 38.39 -21.80
N GLU A 483 -7.06 38.97 -22.21
CA GLU A 483 -5.74 38.55 -21.71
C GLU A 483 -5.55 38.89 -20.21
N GLU A 484 -6.04 40.03 -19.75
CA GLU A 484 -6.03 40.40 -18.32
C GLU A 484 -6.90 39.44 -17.52
N THR A 485 -8.06 39.06 -18.09
CA THR A 485 -8.95 38.05 -17.50
C THR A 485 -8.27 36.69 -17.40
N ILE A 486 -7.58 36.21 -18.44
CA ILE A 486 -6.79 34.96 -18.38
C ILE A 486 -5.73 35.02 -17.28
N VAL A 487 -5.02 36.15 -17.13
CA VAL A 487 -4.02 36.32 -16.06
C VAL A 487 -4.67 36.21 -14.67
N ALA A 488 -5.81 36.86 -14.47
CA ALA A 488 -6.55 36.80 -13.22
C ALA A 488 -7.00 35.37 -12.89
N ILE A 489 -7.48 34.62 -13.89
CA ILE A 489 -7.93 33.24 -13.71
C ILE A 489 -6.75 32.30 -13.38
N ILE A 490 -5.61 32.44 -14.04
CA ILE A 490 -4.42 31.66 -13.72
C ILE A 490 -3.94 31.94 -12.29
N ALA A 491 -4.02 33.21 -11.85
CA ALA A 491 -3.73 33.56 -10.47
C ALA A 491 -4.72 32.93 -9.48
N ARG A 492 -6.01 32.83 -9.85
CA ARG A 492 -7.01 32.14 -9.02
C ARG A 492 -6.81 30.64 -8.97
N LEU A 493 -6.47 29.99 -10.10
CA LEU A 493 -6.09 28.57 -10.15
C LEU A 493 -4.88 28.28 -9.26
N ARG A 494 -3.89 29.19 -9.23
CA ARG A 494 -2.76 29.10 -8.30
C ARG A 494 -3.24 29.07 -6.85
N GLN A 495 -4.08 30.03 -6.47
CA GLN A 495 -4.58 30.12 -5.11
C GLN A 495 -5.38 28.87 -4.74
N LEU A 496 -6.30 28.43 -5.61
CA LEU A 496 -7.05 27.19 -5.43
C LEU A 496 -6.15 25.97 -5.23
N THR A 497 -5.05 25.88 -5.99
CA THR A 497 -4.10 24.77 -5.84
C THR A 497 -3.38 24.84 -4.49
N ILE A 498 -3.03 26.04 -4.02
CA ILE A 498 -2.44 26.25 -2.68
C ILE A 498 -3.46 25.90 -1.58
N ASP A 499 -4.73 26.27 -1.76
CA ASP A 499 -5.79 25.97 -0.81
C ASP A 499 -6.02 24.46 -0.71
N LEU A 500 -6.09 23.75 -1.84
CA LEU A 500 -6.13 22.29 -1.89
C LEU A 500 -4.90 21.65 -1.24
N TYR A 501 -3.71 22.17 -1.50
CA TYR A 501 -2.48 21.74 -0.84
C TYR A 501 -2.56 21.91 0.68
N SER A 502 -3.16 23.02 1.16
CA SER A 502 -3.42 23.26 2.57
C SER A 502 -4.43 22.26 3.16
N TYR A 503 -5.35 21.77 2.34
CA TYR A 503 -6.31 20.70 2.69
C TYR A 503 -5.69 19.30 2.64
N GLY A 504 -4.41 19.17 2.28
CA GLY A 504 -3.68 17.90 2.28
C GLY A 504 -3.41 17.34 0.88
N ALA A 505 -3.82 17.99 -0.20
CA ALA A 505 -3.52 17.55 -1.56
C ALA A 505 -2.00 17.46 -1.82
N ARG A 506 -1.53 16.38 -2.44
CA ARG A 506 -0.10 16.19 -2.76
C ARG A 506 0.19 15.72 -4.18
N GLN A 507 -0.79 15.29 -4.96
CA GLN A 507 -0.55 14.93 -6.36
C GLN A 507 -1.51 15.72 -7.24
N PHE A 508 -0.98 16.37 -8.28
CA PHE A 508 -1.78 17.23 -9.16
C PHE A 508 -1.51 16.90 -10.63
N LEU A 509 -2.58 16.76 -11.42
CA LEU A 509 -2.51 16.63 -12.88
C LEU A 509 -3.18 17.85 -13.53
N PHE A 510 -2.44 18.59 -14.32
CA PHE A 510 -2.98 19.68 -15.12
C PHE A 510 -3.08 19.25 -16.57
N ILE A 511 -4.23 19.49 -17.20
CA ILE A 511 -4.44 19.17 -18.62
C ILE A 511 -4.57 20.48 -19.38
N SER A 512 -3.81 20.63 -20.47
CA SER A 512 -3.92 21.81 -21.34
C SER A 512 -5.32 21.88 -22.00
N THR A 513 -5.75 23.07 -22.41
CA THR A 513 -7.02 23.26 -23.11
C THR A 513 -6.82 23.14 -24.62
N PRO A 514 -7.61 22.31 -25.32
CA PRO A 514 -7.47 22.18 -26.77
C PRO A 514 -7.95 23.46 -27.47
N PRO A 515 -7.29 23.88 -28.56
CA PRO A 515 -7.76 25.01 -29.34
C PRO A 515 -9.13 24.71 -29.97
N GLN A 516 -10.04 25.68 -29.88
CA GLN A 516 -11.41 25.53 -30.38
C GLN A 516 -11.48 25.32 -31.90
N SER A 517 -10.42 25.66 -32.63
CA SER A 517 -10.27 25.47 -34.08
C SER A 517 -10.28 24.00 -34.51
N LEU A 518 -9.99 23.06 -33.59
CA LEU A 518 -9.96 21.62 -33.86
C LEU A 518 -11.33 20.93 -33.77
N PHE A 519 -12.35 21.64 -33.27
CA PHE A 519 -13.70 21.09 -33.14
C PHE A 519 -14.55 21.41 -34.39
N PRO A 520 -15.47 20.53 -34.80
CA PRO A 520 -16.25 20.65 -36.04
C PRO A 520 -17.30 21.77 -36.05
N ASN A 521 -17.35 22.64 -35.04
CA ASN A 521 -18.42 23.62 -34.84
C ASN A 521 -18.52 24.68 -35.95
N ASN A 522 -19.74 25.11 -36.29
CA ASN A 522 -20.05 26.20 -37.23
C ASN A 522 -19.90 27.60 -36.59
N ARG A 523 -18.79 27.86 -35.89
CA ARG A 523 -18.58 29.16 -35.24
C ARG A 523 -18.14 30.23 -36.25
N PRO A 524 -18.44 31.51 -36.01
CA PRO A 524 -18.09 32.59 -36.93
C PRO A 524 -16.59 32.59 -37.27
N LYS A 525 -16.25 32.65 -38.57
CA LYS A 525 -14.84 32.57 -39.03
C LYS A 525 -13.96 33.71 -38.50
N ASP A 526 -14.55 34.80 -38.05
CA ASP A 526 -13.90 36.01 -37.52
C ASP A 526 -13.41 35.87 -36.06
N ILE A 527 -13.93 34.92 -35.27
CA ILE A 527 -13.50 34.72 -33.87
C ILE A 527 -12.46 33.60 -33.68
N ALA A 528 -12.28 32.73 -34.68
CA ALA A 528 -11.36 31.58 -34.58
C ALA A 528 -9.89 31.97 -34.27
N PRO A 529 -9.29 33.01 -34.89
CA PRO A 529 -7.93 33.43 -34.55
C PRO A 529 -7.79 33.94 -33.10
N LYS A 530 -8.83 34.59 -32.56
CA LYS A 530 -8.84 35.05 -31.16
C LYS A 530 -8.89 33.87 -30.19
N LEU A 531 -9.72 32.86 -30.47
CA LEU A 531 -9.83 31.66 -29.65
C LEU A 531 -8.52 30.84 -29.64
N GLU A 532 -7.87 30.75 -30.80
CA GLU A 532 -6.55 30.12 -30.94
C GLU A 532 -5.51 30.85 -30.07
N ALA A 533 -5.41 32.17 -30.20
CA ALA A 533 -4.48 32.99 -29.42
C ALA A 533 -4.75 32.89 -27.90
N ALA A 534 -6.02 32.90 -27.48
CA ALA A 534 -6.40 32.77 -26.08
C ALA A 534 -6.04 31.38 -25.50
N SER A 535 -6.28 30.30 -26.25
CA SER A 535 -5.93 28.93 -25.83
C SER A 535 -4.41 28.76 -25.70
N GLN A 536 -3.64 29.33 -26.64
CA GLN A 536 -2.18 29.33 -26.57
C GLN A 536 -1.67 30.13 -25.36
N SER A 537 -2.25 31.32 -25.11
CA SER A 537 -1.91 32.14 -23.94
C SER A 537 -2.21 31.40 -22.63
N TRP A 538 -3.40 30.80 -22.52
CA TRP A 538 -3.82 29.99 -21.39
C TRP A 538 -2.84 28.84 -21.14
N ASN A 539 -2.59 27.99 -22.14
CA ASN A 539 -1.74 26.80 -21.99
C ASN A 539 -0.30 27.15 -21.61
N LYS A 540 0.25 28.23 -22.17
CA LYS A 540 1.57 28.74 -21.81
C LYS A 540 1.64 29.16 -20.35
N LYS A 541 0.63 29.89 -19.87
CA LYS A 541 0.56 30.35 -18.48
C LYS A 541 0.27 29.21 -17.51
N LEU A 542 -0.59 28.28 -17.88
CA LEU A 542 -0.88 27.09 -17.09
C LEU A 542 0.39 26.26 -16.91
N LYS A 543 1.11 25.94 -17.98
CA LYS A 543 2.38 25.20 -17.89
C LYS A 543 3.41 25.91 -17.00
N LYS A 544 3.52 27.24 -17.11
CA LYS A 544 4.38 28.03 -16.23
C LYS A 544 3.93 27.94 -14.77
N LEU A 545 2.63 28.08 -14.50
CA LEU A 545 2.07 27.97 -13.16
C LEU A 545 2.42 26.61 -12.54
N VAL A 546 2.27 25.51 -13.29
CA VAL A 546 2.56 24.18 -12.77
C VAL A 546 4.05 24.02 -12.45
N HIS A 547 4.96 24.52 -13.31
CA HIS A 547 6.39 24.57 -12.98
C HIS A 547 6.69 25.38 -11.70
N ASP A 548 6.06 26.56 -11.56
CA ASP A 548 6.27 27.40 -10.38
C ASP A 548 5.76 26.69 -9.11
N LEU A 549 4.59 26.04 -9.17
CA LEU A 549 4.02 25.27 -8.05
C LEU A 549 4.84 24.03 -7.69
N ASP A 550 5.37 23.30 -8.66
CA ASP A 550 6.22 22.12 -8.45
C ASP A 550 7.50 22.49 -7.69
N HIS A 551 8.08 23.65 -7.99
CA HIS A 551 9.23 24.15 -7.26
C HIS A 551 8.90 24.63 -5.85
N GLU A 552 7.73 25.24 -5.64
CA GLU A 552 7.34 25.86 -4.38
C GLU A 552 6.72 24.87 -3.37
N LEU A 553 5.81 24.01 -3.82
CA LEU A 553 5.00 23.14 -2.96
C LEU A 553 5.71 21.80 -2.73
N LYS A 554 6.55 21.77 -1.69
CA LYS A 554 7.33 20.59 -1.31
C LYS A 554 6.45 19.38 -0.97
N PHE A 555 7.03 18.19 -1.13
CA PHE A 555 6.37 16.90 -0.89
C PHE A 555 5.14 16.65 -1.77
N SER A 556 5.02 17.35 -2.89
CA SER A 556 3.96 17.17 -3.87
C SER A 556 4.54 16.75 -5.22
N THR A 557 3.71 16.14 -6.05
CA THR A 557 4.05 15.75 -7.42
C THR A 557 3.10 16.44 -8.39
N PHE A 558 3.67 17.10 -9.39
CA PHE A 558 2.90 17.76 -10.44
C PHE A 558 3.12 17.08 -11.79
N PHE A 559 2.02 16.87 -12.50
CA PHE A 559 1.95 16.36 -13.85
C PHE A 559 1.30 17.41 -14.75
N PHE A 560 1.80 17.54 -15.98
CA PHE A 560 1.18 18.36 -17.01
C PHE A 560 1.02 17.50 -18.26
N PHE A 561 -0.23 17.25 -18.63
CA PHE A 561 -0.60 16.55 -19.85
C PHE A 561 -0.98 17.59 -20.90
N ASP A 562 -0.16 17.71 -21.94
CA ASP A 562 -0.50 18.55 -23.08
C ASP A 562 -1.44 17.77 -24.02
N ILE A 563 -2.73 18.11 -24.03
CA ILE A 563 -3.73 17.42 -24.84
C ILE A 563 -3.64 17.77 -26.33
N VAL A 564 -3.03 18.91 -26.67
CA VAL A 564 -3.05 19.46 -28.03
C VAL A 564 -2.47 18.48 -29.06
N PRO A 565 -1.28 17.88 -28.86
CA PRO A 565 -0.75 16.90 -29.82
C PRO A 565 -1.66 15.69 -30.01
N LEU A 566 -2.31 15.22 -28.94
CA LEU A 566 -3.18 14.05 -28.99
C LEU A 566 -4.44 14.33 -29.82
N ILE A 567 -5.15 15.42 -29.52
CA ILE A 567 -6.38 15.75 -30.24
C ILE A 567 -6.12 16.09 -31.72
N THR A 568 -4.99 16.74 -32.03
CA THR A 568 -4.55 16.95 -33.41
C THR A 568 -4.35 15.62 -34.12
N ALA A 569 -3.59 14.69 -33.53
CA ALA A 569 -3.33 13.38 -34.13
C ALA A 569 -4.63 12.60 -34.40
N VAL A 570 -5.56 12.56 -33.43
CA VAL A 570 -6.86 11.88 -33.62
C VAL A 570 -7.69 12.54 -34.72
N THR A 571 -7.62 13.87 -34.84
CA THR A 571 -8.39 14.62 -35.85
C THR A 571 -7.82 14.44 -37.26
N GLU A 572 -6.50 14.45 -37.41
CA GLU A 572 -5.81 14.36 -38.71
C GLU A 572 -5.83 12.94 -39.30
N ASP A 573 -5.54 11.93 -38.48
CA ASP A 573 -5.57 10.54 -38.88
C ASP A 573 -6.13 9.68 -37.75
N PRO A 574 -7.46 9.54 -37.63
CA PRO A 574 -8.04 8.70 -36.59
C PRO A 574 -7.60 7.24 -36.74
N SER A 575 -7.32 6.75 -37.95
CA SER A 575 -7.04 5.33 -38.20
C SER A 575 -5.83 4.76 -37.46
N GLN A 576 -4.92 5.63 -36.99
CA GLN A 576 -3.79 5.26 -36.14
C GLN A 576 -4.21 4.76 -34.74
N PHE A 577 -5.46 5.04 -34.32
CA PHE A 577 -6.00 4.66 -33.02
C PHE A 577 -7.06 3.56 -33.19
N PRO A 578 -6.84 2.34 -32.65
CA PRO A 578 -7.81 1.25 -32.75
C PRO A 578 -9.20 1.61 -32.21
N GLU A 579 -9.26 2.45 -31.16
CA GLU A 579 -10.50 2.88 -30.51
C GLU A 579 -11.41 3.67 -31.47
N THR A 580 -10.86 4.36 -32.48
CA THR A 580 -11.65 5.12 -33.45
C THR A 580 -12.16 4.28 -34.62
N ALA A 581 -11.95 2.96 -34.63
CA ALA A 581 -12.45 2.09 -35.71
C ALA A 581 -13.99 2.14 -35.85
N VAL A 582 -14.68 2.53 -34.77
CA VAL A 582 -16.13 2.77 -34.76
C VAL A 582 -16.53 4.06 -35.47
N TYR A 583 -15.61 5.04 -35.59
CA TYR A 583 -15.91 6.30 -36.25
C TYR A 583 -16.13 6.11 -37.74
N LYS A 584 -17.23 6.68 -38.22
CA LYS A 584 -17.60 6.80 -39.63
C LYS A 584 -17.48 8.26 -40.11
N SER A 585 -17.44 9.23 -39.19
CA SER A 585 -17.31 10.65 -39.51
C SER A 585 -16.62 11.44 -38.39
N ASN A 586 -15.76 12.39 -38.79
CA ASN A 586 -15.15 13.38 -37.89
C ASN A 586 -16.01 14.65 -37.73
N ALA A 587 -17.22 14.67 -38.30
CA ALA A 587 -18.20 15.72 -38.09
C ALA A 587 -19.11 15.39 -36.86
N PHE A 588 -20.19 16.16 -36.70
CA PHE A 588 -21.29 15.84 -35.78
C PHE A 588 -22.63 15.90 -36.53
N CYS A 589 -23.66 15.27 -35.98
CA CYS A 589 -25.04 15.41 -36.47
C CYS A 589 -25.83 16.36 -35.56
N ALA A 590 -26.62 17.28 -36.14
CA ALA A 590 -27.35 18.30 -35.38
C ALA A 590 -28.45 17.74 -34.45
N ASP A 591 -28.95 16.52 -34.73
CA ASP A 591 -29.95 15.87 -33.87
C ASP A 591 -29.34 15.23 -32.62
N TYR A 592 -28.01 15.02 -32.62
CA TYR A 592 -27.30 14.50 -31.46
C TYR A 592 -26.77 15.65 -30.60
N LYS A 593 -26.87 15.47 -29.28
CA LYS A 593 -26.40 16.42 -28.27
C LYS A 593 -26.03 15.68 -27.00
N ALA A 594 -25.35 16.37 -26.08
CA ALA A 594 -25.14 15.84 -24.73
C ALA A 594 -26.49 15.43 -24.09
N GLY A 595 -26.54 14.22 -23.56
CA GLY A 595 -27.72 13.56 -23.00
C GLY A 595 -28.57 12.73 -23.97
N THR A 596 -28.23 12.60 -25.25
CA THR A 596 -28.90 11.64 -26.15
C THR A 596 -28.70 10.20 -25.65
N SER A 597 -29.70 9.31 -25.80
CA SER A 597 -29.59 7.87 -25.45
C SER A 597 -28.95 7.11 -26.60
N VAL A 598 -27.93 6.27 -26.35
CA VAL A 598 -26.90 6.01 -27.37
C VAL A 598 -26.54 4.55 -27.73
N PRO A 599 -27.03 3.47 -27.11
CA PRO A 599 -26.71 2.14 -27.67
C PRO A 599 -27.42 1.83 -29.00
N ASP A 600 -28.69 2.22 -29.18
CA ASP A 600 -29.51 1.77 -30.33
C ASP A 600 -30.34 2.88 -31.03
N PHE A 601 -30.12 4.15 -30.67
CA PHE A 601 -30.85 5.26 -31.26
C PHE A 601 -30.13 5.84 -32.48
N LYS A 602 -30.74 5.67 -33.65
CA LYS A 602 -30.39 6.40 -34.88
C LYS A 602 -31.47 7.44 -35.19
N SER A 603 -31.11 8.72 -35.33
CA SER A 603 -32.06 9.70 -35.85
C SER A 603 -32.36 9.43 -37.33
N GLU A 604 -33.61 9.66 -37.76
CA GLU A 604 -34.01 9.58 -39.17
C GLU A 604 -33.25 10.57 -40.07
N THR A 605 -32.68 11.64 -39.50
CA THR A 605 -31.94 12.66 -40.25
C THR A 605 -30.42 12.46 -40.22
N CYS A 606 -29.91 11.58 -39.35
CA CYS A 606 -28.47 11.33 -39.20
C CYS A 606 -28.04 10.08 -39.96
N GLU A 607 -26.90 10.18 -40.65
CA GLU A 607 -26.36 9.08 -41.44
C GLU A 607 -25.88 7.90 -40.57
N TYR A 608 -25.33 8.19 -39.40
CA TYR A 608 -24.77 7.21 -38.46
C TYR A 608 -25.38 7.35 -37.06
N ASN A 609 -25.13 6.36 -36.19
CA ASN A 609 -25.46 6.45 -34.77
C ASN A 609 -24.55 7.45 -34.06
N ALA A 610 -24.97 7.94 -32.90
CA ALA A 610 -24.23 8.93 -32.12
C ALA A 610 -22.77 8.53 -31.80
N LEU A 611 -22.47 7.25 -31.49
CA LEU A 611 -21.10 6.78 -31.20
C LEU A 611 -20.23 6.59 -32.44
N GLU A 612 -20.84 6.58 -33.62
CA GLU A 612 -20.12 6.44 -34.89
C GLU A 612 -19.63 7.80 -35.41
N TYR A 613 -19.96 8.90 -34.73
CA TYR A 613 -19.31 10.20 -34.93
C TYR A 613 -18.16 10.38 -33.92
N MET A 614 -17.09 11.04 -34.33
CA MET A 614 -16.02 11.46 -33.40
C MET A 614 -16.55 12.47 -32.37
N TYR A 615 -17.53 13.28 -32.75
CA TYR A 615 -18.11 14.32 -31.92
C TYR A 615 -19.61 14.17 -31.79
N ILE A 616 -20.14 14.26 -30.57
CA ILE A 616 -21.58 14.17 -30.33
C ILE A 616 -22.30 15.46 -30.70
N ASP A 617 -21.62 16.59 -30.56
CA ASP A 617 -22.03 17.92 -30.99
C ASP A 617 -20.80 18.70 -31.46
N GLY A 618 -20.94 20.00 -31.75
CA GLY A 618 -19.83 20.81 -32.24
C GLY A 618 -18.67 21.03 -31.26
N ALA A 619 -18.66 20.47 -30.05
CA ALA A 619 -17.62 20.71 -29.04
C ALA A 619 -17.22 19.48 -28.21
N HIS A 620 -18.03 18.42 -28.17
CA HIS A 620 -17.82 17.30 -27.27
C HIS A 620 -17.44 16.02 -28.03
N PRO A 621 -16.22 15.49 -27.85
CA PRO A 621 -15.82 14.20 -28.41
C PRO A 621 -16.65 13.04 -27.83
N THR A 622 -16.78 11.95 -28.59
CA THR A 622 -17.44 10.73 -28.16
C THR A 622 -16.49 9.80 -27.40
N GLN A 623 -17.04 8.69 -26.89
CA GLN A 623 -16.37 7.82 -25.92
C GLN A 623 -15.01 7.28 -26.37
N ALA A 624 -14.81 6.99 -27.66
CA ALA A 624 -13.53 6.45 -28.13
C ALA A 624 -12.37 7.45 -27.96
N PHE A 625 -12.61 8.76 -28.13
CA PHE A 625 -11.59 9.78 -27.86
C PHE A 625 -11.24 9.82 -26.37
N HIS A 626 -12.25 9.77 -25.51
CA HIS A 626 -12.05 9.72 -24.07
C HIS A 626 -11.27 8.48 -23.62
N GLN A 627 -11.50 7.34 -24.27
CA GLN A 627 -10.76 6.11 -24.03
C GLN A 627 -9.28 6.26 -24.44
N ILE A 628 -8.99 6.91 -25.57
CA ILE A 628 -7.61 7.20 -26.01
C ILE A 628 -6.93 8.17 -25.03
N LEU A 629 -7.61 9.25 -24.65
CA LEU A 629 -7.09 10.25 -23.70
C LEU A 629 -6.75 9.60 -22.35
N ALA A 630 -7.66 8.76 -21.82
CA ALA A 630 -7.44 8.03 -20.58
C ALA A 630 -6.21 7.12 -20.67
N LYS A 631 -6.05 6.40 -21.79
CA LYS A 631 -4.88 5.55 -22.02
C LYS A 631 -3.57 6.35 -21.97
N LYS A 632 -3.53 7.49 -22.67
CA LYS A 632 -2.32 8.34 -22.73
C LYS A 632 -1.98 8.99 -21.39
N ILE A 633 -2.99 9.45 -20.66
CA ILE A 633 -2.79 9.93 -19.29
C ILE A 633 -2.27 8.80 -18.39
N SER A 634 -2.86 7.60 -18.48
CA SER A 634 -2.42 6.42 -17.73
C SER A 634 -0.95 6.06 -18.00
N GLU A 635 -0.53 6.09 -19.27
CA GLU A 635 0.85 5.87 -19.68
C GLU A 635 1.80 6.92 -19.05
N GLN A 636 1.43 8.21 -19.05
CA GLN A 636 2.24 9.27 -18.44
C GLN A 636 2.34 9.13 -16.92
N LEU A 637 1.23 8.86 -16.24
CA LEU A 637 1.19 8.68 -14.79
C LEU A 637 2.03 7.48 -14.36
N SER A 638 1.93 6.35 -15.07
CA SER A 638 2.67 5.12 -14.76
C SER A 638 4.17 5.26 -14.97
N ALA A 639 4.59 6.11 -15.93
CA ALA A 639 6.01 6.37 -16.18
C ALA A 639 6.68 7.23 -15.09
N GLY A 640 5.92 7.80 -14.16
CA GLY A 640 6.46 8.67 -13.10
C GLY A 640 7.06 9.99 -13.62
N ASN A 641 6.76 10.37 -14.87
CA ASN A 641 7.24 11.59 -15.51
C ASN A 641 6.52 12.80 -14.92
N SER A 642 6.93 13.20 -13.71
CA SER A 642 6.65 14.53 -13.17
C SER A 642 7.28 15.57 -14.09
N ILE A 643 6.80 16.80 -13.98
CA ILE A 643 7.34 17.93 -14.74
C ILE A 643 8.80 18.26 -14.36
N SER A 644 9.27 17.78 -13.20
CA SER A 644 10.65 17.92 -12.70
C SER A 644 11.64 16.90 -13.25
#